data_AF-A0A0P6DNB9-F1
#
_entry.id   AF-A0A0P6DNB9-F1
#
_cell.length_a   1.000
_cell.length_b   1.000
_cell.length_c   1.000
_cell.angle_alpha   90.00
_cell.angle_beta   90.00
_cell.angle_gamma   90.00
#
_symmetry.space_group_name_H-M   'P 1'
#
loop_
_entity.id
_entity.type
_entity.pdbx_description
1 polymer ?
#
loop_
_entity_poly.entity_id
_entity_poly.type
_entity_poly.pdbx_seq_one_letter_code
_entity_poly.pdbx_strand_id
1 'polypeptide(L)'
;MPASRFSLLLLEPGEIYFEDFSVTYTCTTQDSTIQSQRGRLRLCSKSAMFEPADVKYPILKISLSYCSSVSKEENSIVIQCNQLTEMLANNIVAPYVFFKKTFVLKFTFHYATSEECLYRLSQLHRASTLPPKEQQEMMEAIIHSRHARVQFDPCWLEDLHETVQFEAKVIQVSPLVSNPGRVVVTSARLYYQPYNREPCPVIKIRLASDIERVARRRYLLQNSALEIYCKEHCTPKYLFLALDSTSLCDELFKTLEPNNKPNIGLDVATLQWQHGILSNYEYLLFLNSAADRSFNDLTQYPVFPWVVKDFTSANLDLEDPSIYRDLSLPIGALNPNRLKQLLERFNDMPEPRFLYGSHYMAPGFVLFYLARKYPQLVLCLHGGRFDHPDRMFNSLQQTWQNVMNGAADYKELVPEFYDGEGEFLVNYLDINFGHRSSDGRAVQDVELPPWAKSPQELIVKLRQALESEHVSKYLHLWIDLIFGHLQRGTKAIEARNLFHPLCYEGSVDLCTVIDPVTRLMYEIQILEFGQIPRQLFTKPHPARFAGLIPTPLSLMTSPDLQNGSWEEEDGVENRTRSWSQSRLCDLKIHTVFHGHKKSVTGLAFYSQNDDVQVVSVSLDGFIKVYKLRNGKQVLSVNPIESNPLTACLCLPESNALLLGTLQNEVALYQIDCCRLDNVASVHDDNVTALGIGKDEKDGNVILASASSDCSVKLWRIHRTCSSSHFRFRPTTDLIAELEHDSSVVSLDFHPYGSTKNLALFKLKLCKLF
;
A
#
# COMPACT_ATOMS: atom_id res chain seq x y z
N MET A 1 -20.61 21.24 19.77
CA MET A 1 -20.02 20.54 20.94
C MET A 1 -18.53 20.48 20.69
N PRO A 2 -17.64 20.89 21.62
CA PRO A 2 -16.24 20.54 21.48
C PRO A 2 -16.16 19.01 21.34
N ALA A 3 -15.30 18.52 20.42
CA ALA A 3 -15.06 17.10 20.26
C ALA A 3 -14.70 16.50 21.62
N SER A 4 -15.31 15.37 21.98
CA SER A 4 -14.97 14.69 23.23
C SER A 4 -13.48 14.35 23.21
N ARG A 5 -12.80 14.52 24.36
CA ARG A 5 -11.41 14.11 24.56
C ARG A 5 -11.28 12.60 24.75
N PHE A 6 -12.38 11.93 25.08
CA PHE A 6 -12.40 10.50 25.25
C PHE A 6 -12.15 9.79 23.92
N SER A 7 -11.33 8.75 23.98
CA SER A 7 -11.10 7.81 22.90
C SER A 7 -11.08 6.40 23.46
N LEU A 8 -11.47 5.42 22.66
CA LEU A 8 -11.39 4.01 23.02
C LEU A 8 -9.95 3.57 23.33
N LEU A 9 -8.93 4.31 22.88
CA LEU A 9 -7.52 4.08 23.22
C LEU A 9 -7.18 4.26 24.71
N LEU A 10 -8.05 4.93 25.48
CA LEU A 10 -7.87 5.12 26.93
C LEU A 10 -8.36 3.91 27.74
N LEU A 11 -9.02 2.96 27.08
CA LEU A 11 -9.50 1.72 27.67
C LEU A 11 -8.35 0.72 27.82
N GLU A 12 -8.48 -0.18 28.77
CA GLU A 12 -7.60 -1.36 28.85
C GLU A 12 -7.86 -2.34 27.69
N PRO A 13 -6.88 -3.17 27.31
CA PRO A 13 -7.12 -4.25 26.36
C PRO A 13 -8.30 -5.14 26.78
N GLY A 14 -9.23 -5.35 25.84
CA GLY A 14 -10.48 -6.09 26.05
C GLY A 14 -11.52 -5.38 26.92
N GLU A 15 -11.30 -4.12 27.29
CA GLU A 15 -12.30 -3.29 27.97
C GLU A 15 -13.29 -2.69 26.95
N ILE A 16 -14.58 -2.75 27.26
CA ILE A 16 -15.66 -2.27 26.38
C ILE A 16 -16.28 -1.03 27.01
N TYR A 17 -16.36 0.04 26.24
CA TYR A 17 -17.14 1.22 26.59
C TYR A 17 -18.62 0.97 26.31
N PHE A 18 -19.48 1.31 27.27
CA PHE A 18 -20.91 1.03 27.21
C PHE A 18 -21.76 2.25 26.87
N GLU A 19 -21.67 3.29 27.70
CA GLU A 19 -22.49 4.50 27.63
C GLU A 19 -21.95 5.59 28.56
N ASP A 20 -22.50 6.79 28.45
CA ASP A 20 -22.15 7.94 29.28
C ASP A 20 -23.36 8.65 29.90
N PHE A 21 -23.08 9.35 31.00
CA PHE A 21 -24.05 10.16 31.74
C PHE A 21 -23.51 11.55 32.01
N SER A 22 -24.34 12.58 31.87
CA SER A 22 -23.97 13.93 32.26
C SER A 22 -24.08 14.09 33.78
N VAL A 23 -22.94 14.38 34.42
CA VAL A 23 -22.85 14.45 35.88
C VAL A 23 -22.02 15.65 36.34
N THR A 24 -22.23 16.03 37.60
CA THR A 24 -21.29 16.87 38.36
C THR A 24 -20.53 15.98 39.35
N TYR A 25 -19.22 16.00 39.24
CA TYR A 25 -18.28 15.28 40.08
C TYR A 25 -17.86 16.16 41.26
N THR A 26 -17.86 15.61 42.46
CA THR A 26 -17.23 16.19 43.66
C THR A 26 -16.28 15.17 44.29
N CYS A 27 -15.03 15.56 44.48
CA CYS A 27 -14.04 14.78 45.22
C CYS A 27 -13.97 15.24 46.67
N THR A 28 -13.86 14.30 47.61
CA THR A 28 -13.43 14.61 48.97
C THR A 28 -12.14 13.85 49.25
N THR A 29 -11.03 14.58 49.32
CA THR A 29 -9.75 14.06 49.84
C THR A 29 -9.68 14.32 51.35
N GLN A 30 -8.80 13.60 52.06
CA GLN A 30 -8.60 13.78 53.50
C GLN A 30 -8.23 15.25 53.88
N ASP A 31 -7.71 16.02 52.91
CA ASP A 31 -7.40 17.45 53.03
C ASP A 31 -8.52 18.33 52.41
N SER A 32 -9.77 18.19 52.88
CA SER A 32 -10.92 19.13 52.81
C SER A 32 -11.09 20.08 51.59
N THR A 33 -10.63 19.70 50.39
CA THR A 33 -10.74 20.50 49.17
C THR A 33 -11.81 19.88 48.27
N ILE A 34 -13.00 20.47 48.27
CA ILE A 34 -14.10 20.06 47.39
C ILE A 34 -13.82 20.63 46.00
N GLN A 35 -13.26 19.82 45.12
CA GLN A 35 -13.23 20.13 43.69
C GLN A 35 -14.55 19.67 43.07
N SER A 36 -15.34 20.61 42.58
CA SER A 36 -16.58 20.35 41.84
C SER A 36 -16.37 20.63 40.36
N GLN A 37 -16.60 19.63 39.51
CA GLN A 37 -16.46 19.76 38.06
C GLN A 37 -17.64 19.12 37.34
N ARG A 38 -18.18 19.82 36.34
CA ARG A 38 -19.19 19.25 35.44
C ARG A 38 -18.50 18.44 34.35
N GLY A 39 -19.08 17.31 33.96
CA GLY A 39 -18.51 16.46 32.92
C GLY A 39 -19.42 15.32 32.48
N ARG A 40 -18.80 14.32 31.85
CA ARG A 40 -19.44 13.06 31.46
C ARG A 40 -18.80 11.90 32.21
N LEU A 41 -19.63 11.09 32.86
CA LEU A 41 -19.23 9.81 33.45
C LEU A 41 -19.50 8.71 32.42
N ARG A 42 -18.44 8.08 31.94
CA ARG A 42 -18.41 7.00 30.96
C ARG A 42 -18.26 5.67 31.68
N LEU A 43 -19.23 4.77 31.51
CA LEU A 43 -19.16 3.42 32.07
C LEU A 43 -18.49 2.48 31.08
N CYS A 44 -17.51 1.73 31.56
CA CYS A 44 -16.79 0.72 30.81
C CYS A 44 -16.82 -0.61 31.58
N SER A 45 -16.45 -1.71 30.92
CA SER A 45 -16.53 -3.04 31.52
C SER A 45 -15.62 -3.24 32.73
N LYS A 46 -14.45 -2.59 32.78
CA LYS A 46 -13.45 -2.75 33.85
C LYS A 46 -13.25 -1.47 34.66
N SER A 47 -13.67 -0.32 34.15
CA SER A 47 -13.49 0.98 34.78
C SER A 47 -14.67 1.94 34.58
N ALA A 48 -14.75 2.94 35.44
CA ALA A 48 -15.56 4.14 35.22
C ALA A 48 -14.63 5.32 34.92
N MET A 49 -14.89 6.05 33.83
CA MET A 49 -14.10 7.19 33.43
C MET A 49 -14.90 8.49 33.54
N PHE A 50 -14.34 9.50 34.19
CA PHE A 50 -14.93 10.83 34.25
C PHE A 50 -14.14 11.80 33.38
N GLU A 51 -14.82 12.39 32.41
CA GLU A 51 -14.29 13.41 31.50
C GLU A 51 -14.84 14.79 31.90
N PRO A 52 -14.02 15.65 32.53
CA PRO A 52 -14.40 17.03 32.83
C PRO A 52 -14.67 17.84 31.55
N ALA A 53 -15.65 18.75 31.62
CA ALA A 53 -15.98 19.67 30.54
C ALA A 53 -14.89 20.73 30.30
N ASP A 54 -14.17 21.13 31.35
CA ASP A 54 -12.99 22.00 31.23
C ASP A 54 -11.75 21.15 30.92
N VAL A 55 -11.12 21.47 29.80
CA VAL A 55 -9.96 20.80 29.21
C VAL A 55 -8.73 20.86 30.13
N LYS A 56 -8.66 21.86 31.03
CA LYS A 56 -7.56 21.98 32.00
C LYS A 56 -7.49 20.79 32.94
N TYR A 57 -8.63 20.19 33.28
CA TYR A 57 -8.68 19.07 34.21
C TYR A 57 -8.44 17.72 33.51
N PRO A 58 -7.70 16.81 34.16
CA PRO A 58 -7.45 15.47 33.61
C PRO A 58 -8.74 14.65 33.55
N ILE A 59 -8.77 13.69 32.63
CA ILE A 59 -9.73 12.60 32.65
C ILE A 59 -9.34 11.68 33.82
N LEU A 60 -10.34 11.30 34.62
CA LEU A 60 -10.16 10.41 35.75
C LEU A 60 -10.60 9.01 35.37
N LYS A 61 -9.73 8.00 35.53
CA LYS A 61 -10.07 6.59 35.36
C LYS A 61 -10.09 5.89 36.72
N ILE A 62 -11.21 5.23 36.99
CA ILE A 62 -11.50 4.52 38.24
C ILE A 62 -11.65 3.04 37.90
N SER A 63 -10.61 2.24 38.11
CA SER A 63 -10.69 0.80 37.88
C SER A 63 -11.58 0.14 38.94
N LEU A 64 -12.53 -0.69 38.50
CA LEU A 64 -13.52 -1.32 39.39
C LEU A 64 -12.87 -2.32 40.35
N SER A 65 -11.77 -2.95 39.94
CA SER A 65 -10.97 -3.84 40.79
C SER A 65 -10.38 -3.17 42.04
N TYR A 66 -10.23 -1.84 42.03
CA TYR A 66 -9.74 -1.06 43.17
C TYR A 66 -10.85 -0.31 43.92
N CYS A 67 -12.12 -0.56 43.58
CA CYS A 67 -13.26 0.04 44.26
C CYS A 67 -13.63 -0.77 45.52
N SER A 68 -13.72 -0.10 46.66
CA SER A 68 -14.13 -0.71 47.93
C SER A 68 -15.65 -0.76 48.07
N SER A 69 -16.34 0.29 47.64
CA SER A 69 -17.80 0.34 47.65
C SER A 69 -18.36 1.24 46.56
N VAL A 70 -19.56 0.89 46.09
CA VAL A 70 -20.39 1.68 45.18
C VAL A 70 -21.76 1.81 45.83
N SER A 71 -22.18 3.02 46.16
CA SER A 71 -23.46 3.28 46.84
C SER A 71 -24.22 4.44 46.22
N LYS A 72 -25.51 4.53 46.54
CA LYS A 72 -26.40 5.61 46.13
C LYS A 72 -26.61 6.57 47.29
N GLU A 73 -26.56 7.86 46.99
CA GLU A 73 -26.92 8.93 47.91
C GLU A 73 -27.79 9.93 47.13
N GLU A 74 -29.10 9.96 47.40
CA GLU A 74 -30.07 10.75 46.62
C GLU A 74 -30.00 10.46 45.10
N ASN A 75 -29.88 11.50 44.26
CA ASN A 75 -29.63 11.37 42.81
C ASN A 75 -28.12 11.36 42.48
N SER A 76 -27.30 10.90 43.42
CA SER A 76 -25.85 10.76 43.24
C SER A 76 -25.39 9.32 43.45
N ILE A 77 -24.29 8.97 42.78
CA ILE A 77 -23.54 7.73 43.05
C ILE A 77 -22.25 8.11 43.75
N VAL A 78 -21.93 7.39 44.82
CA VAL A 78 -20.67 7.52 45.55
C VAL A 78 -19.82 6.29 45.28
N ILE A 79 -18.64 6.50 44.72
CA ILE A 79 -17.64 5.47 44.46
C ILE A 79 -16.47 5.71 45.41
N GLN A 80 -16.16 4.69 46.21
CA GLN A 80 -14.96 4.68 47.04
C GLN A 80 -13.90 3.79 46.38
N CYS A 81 -12.71 4.32 46.14
CA CYS A 81 -11.62 3.57 45.52
C CYS A 81 -10.27 3.86 46.19
N ASN A 82 -9.36 2.89 46.06
CA ASN A 82 -7.99 2.97 46.61
C ASN A 82 -6.94 3.38 45.56
N GLN A 83 -7.37 3.48 44.30
CA GLN A 83 -6.52 3.91 43.21
C GLN A 83 -7.32 4.80 42.26
N LEU A 84 -6.69 5.89 41.82
CA LEU A 84 -7.22 6.81 40.81
C LEU A 84 -6.12 7.07 39.76
N THR A 85 -6.50 7.02 38.49
CA THR A 85 -5.57 7.29 37.38
C THR A 85 -5.99 8.57 36.67
N GLU A 86 -5.06 9.51 36.48
CA GLU A 86 -5.27 10.75 35.73
C GLU A 86 -4.58 10.68 34.37
N MET A 87 -5.26 11.19 33.34
CA MET A 87 -4.75 11.22 31.97
C MET A 87 -5.22 12.49 31.22
N LEU A 88 -4.49 12.87 30.17
CA LEU A 88 -4.83 13.99 29.27
C LEU A 88 -5.11 15.33 29.97
N ALA A 89 -4.35 15.66 31.02
CA ALA A 89 -4.39 16.99 31.62
C ALA A 89 -4.03 18.06 30.57
N ASN A 90 -4.78 19.16 30.53
CA ASN A 90 -4.64 20.21 29.51
C ASN A 90 -4.75 19.72 28.05
N ASN A 91 -5.34 18.53 27.82
CA ASN A 91 -5.35 17.84 26.52
C ASN A 91 -3.95 17.49 25.96
N ILE A 92 -2.96 17.32 26.84
CA ILE A 92 -1.60 16.97 26.45
C ILE A 92 -1.42 15.46 26.57
N VAL A 93 -0.85 14.83 25.53
CA VAL A 93 -0.49 13.41 25.56
C VAL A 93 0.75 13.22 26.41
N ALA A 94 0.58 12.58 27.57
CA ALA A 94 1.65 12.34 28.54
C ALA A 94 1.39 11.02 29.28
N PRO A 95 2.40 10.45 29.98
CA PRO A 95 2.21 9.28 30.82
C PRO A 95 1.12 9.49 31.86
N TYR A 96 0.35 8.45 32.13
CA TYR A 96 -0.74 8.49 33.11
C TYR A 96 -0.17 8.59 34.53
N VAL A 97 -0.86 9.34 35.37
CA VAL A 97 -0.48 9.53 36.78
C VAL A 97 -1.33 8.62 37.64
N PHE A 98 -0.69 7.77 38.45
CA PHE A 98 -1.37 6.78 39.29
C PHE A 98 -1.30 7.19 40.75
N PHE A 99 -2.43 7.48 41.37
CA PHE A 99 -2.54 7.80 42.79
C PHE A 99 -3.01 6.58 43.56
N LYS A 100 -2.21 6.13 44.55
CA LYS A 100 -2.58 5.04 45.48
C LYS A 100 -2.97 5.61 46.83
N LYS A 101 -4.20 6.12 46.91
CA LYS A 101 -4.81 6.71 48.11
C LYS A 101 -6.30 6.39 48.10
N THR A 102 -6.95 6.50 49.25
CA THR A 102 -8.41 6.35 49.34
C THR A 102 -9.09 7.64 48.88
N PHE A 103 -9.98 7.52 47.90
CA PHE A 103 -10.80 8.61 47.38
C PHE A 103 -12.28 8.30 47.56
N VAL A 104 -13.06 9.34 47.85
CA VAL A 104 -14.52 9.30 47.84
C VAL A 104 -15.01 10.23 46.74
N LEU A 105 -15.55 9.63 45.68
CA LEU A 105 -15.95 10.32 44.45
C LEU A 105 -17.47 10.32 44.37
N LYS A 106 -18.11 11.49 44.42
CA LYS A 106 -19.56 11.64 44.33
C LYS A 106 -19.95 12.22 42.99
N PHE A 107 -20.83 11.54 42.26
CA PHE A 107 -21.31 11.91 40.94
C PHE A 107 -22.80 12.20 40.99
N THR A 108 -23.19 13.47 40.83
CA THR A 108 -24.59 13.93 40.83
C THR A 108 -25.14 14.00 39.40
N PHE A 109 -26.26 13.35 39.11
CA PHE A 109 -26.80 13.22 37.75
C PHE A 109 -27.73 14.39 37.38
N HIS A 110 -27.63 14.87 36.12
CA HIS A 110 -28.44 15.99 35.64
C HIS A 110 -29.75 15.58 34.95
N TYR A 111 -29.69 14.60 34.05
CA TYR A 111 -30.80 14.23 33.15
C TYR A 111 -31.20 12.75 33.23
N ALA A 112 -30.52 11.97 34.08
CA ALA A 112 -30.77 10.55 34.28
C ALA A 112 -30.92 10.26 35.77
N THR A 113 -31.61 9.17 36.09
CA THR A 113 -31.71 8.66 37.46
C THR A 113 -30.46 7.88 37.82
N SER A 114 -29.91 8.11 39.02
CA SER A 114 -28.75 7.37 39.53
C SER A 114 -28.95 5.85 39.60
N GLU A 115 -30.20 5.36 39.63
CA GLU A 115 -30.54 3.94 39.77
C GLU A 115 -30.09 3.08 38.59
N GLU A 116 -30.28 3.55 37.35
CA GLU A 116 -29.95 2.79 36.15
C GLU A 116 -28.42 2.61 36.03
N CYS A 117 -27.67 3.68 36.31
CA CYS A 117 -26.22 3.65 36.36
C CYS A 117 -25.72 2.80 37.54
N LEU A 118 -26.36 2.88 38.71
CA LEU A 118 -25.97 2.11 39.89
C LEU A 118 -26.11 0.61 39.65
N TYR A 119 -27.23 0.15 39.10
CA TYR A 119 -27.44 -1.28 38.82
C TYR A 119 -26.33 -1.85 37.94
N ARG A 120 -26.01 -1.15 36.85
CA ARG A 120 -24.96 -1.54 35.90
C ARG A 120 -23.58 -1.50 36.56
N LEU A 121 -23.26 -0.42 37.26
CA LEU A 121 -21.97 -0.25 37.93
C LEU A 121 -21.76 -1.28 39.05
N SER A 122 -22.80 -1.59 39.85
CA SER A 122 -22.75 -2.63 40.87
C SER A 122 -22.58 -4.03 40.27
N GLN A 123 -23.20 -4.32 39.12
CA GLN A 123 -23.01 -5.59 38.41
C GLN A 123 -21.57 -5.74 37.92
N LEU A 124 -20.99 -4.69 37.33
CA LEU A 124 -19.60 -4.68 36.85
C LEU A 124 -18.59 -4.70 38.01
N HIS A 125 -18.88 -3.98 39.10
CA HIS A 125 -18.06 -4.03 40.32
C HIS A 125 -18.05 -5.43 40.91
N ARG A 126 -19.21 -6.10 40.99
CA ARG A 126 -19.28 -7.51 41.39
C ARG A 126 -18.49 -8.41 40.46
N ALA A 127 -18.55 -8.22 39.13
CA ALA A 127 -17.75 -9.01 38.20
C ALA A 127 -16.25 -8.84 38.47
N SER A 128 -15.80 -7.63 38.84
CA SER A 128 -14.38 -7.35 39.13
C SER A 128 -13.85 -7.97 40.43
N THR A 129 -14.71 -8.47 41.33
CA THR A 129 -14.31 -9.15 42.57
C THR A 129 -14.27 -10.67 42.44
N LEU A 130 -14.72 -11.22 41.31
CA LEU A 130 -14.71 -12.66 41.04
C LEU A 130 -13.34 -13.16 40.57
N PRO A 131 -13.06 -14.48 40.68
CA PRO A 131 -11.91 -15.10 40.05
C PRO A 131 -11.91 -14.89 38.51
N PRO A 132 -10.74 -14.91 37.83
CA PRO A 132 -10.63 -14.53 36.42
C PRO A 132 -11.58 -15.28 35.46
N LYS A 133 -11.80 -16.59 35.69
CA LYS A 133 -12.70 -17.40 34.86
C LYS A 133 -14.16 -16.97 34.99
N GLU A 134 -14.65 -16.87 36.23
CA GLU A 134 -16.03 -16.45 36.51
C GLU A 134 -16.27 -14.99 36.11
N GLN A 135 -15.26 -14.13 36.31
CA GLN A 135 -15.28 -12.75 35.82
C GLN A 135 -15.48 -12.72 34.30
N GLN A 136 -14.71 -13.50 33.54
CA GLN A 136 -14.81 -13.55 32.09
C GLN A 136 -16.20 -14.04 31.63
N GLU A 137 -16.69 -15.14 32.19
CA GLU A 137 -18.02 -15.69 31.87
C GLU A 137 -19.15 -14.68 32.19
N MET A 138 -19.08 -14.01 33.34
CA MET A 138 -20.05 -12.98 33.72
C MET A 138 -19.98 -11.78 32.77
N MET A 139 -18.78 -11.35 32.39
CA MET A 139 -18.58 -10.25 31.46
C MET A 139 -19.15 -10.56 30.07
N GLU A 140 -18.81 -11.73 29.52
CA GLU A 140 -19.33 -12.19 28.24
C GLU A 140 -20.87 -12.27 28.24
N ALA A 141 -21.47 -12.76 29.34
CA ALA A 141 -22.92 -12.79 29.48
C ALA A 141 -23.55 -11.38 29.49
N ILE A 142 -22.93 -10.41 30.19
CA ILE A 142 -23.39 -9.01 30.21
C ILE A 142 -23.32 -8.40 28.80
N ILE A 143 -22.18 -8.58 28.13
CA ILE A 143 -21.93 -8.05 26.79
C ILE A 143 -22.91 -8.68 25.78
N HIS A 144 -23.03 -10.00 25.78
CA HIS A 144 -23.94 -10.73 24.90
C HIS A 144 -25.40 -10.29 25.10
N SER A 145 -25.84 -10.21 26.36
CA SER A 145 -27.18 -9.74 26.73
C SER A 145 -27.44 -8.31 26.23
N ARG A 146 -26.44 -7.42 26.32
CA ARG A 146 -26.54 -6.04 25.81
C ARG A 146 -26.61 -6.02 24.29
N HIS A 147 -25.67 -6.65 23.60
CA HIS A 147 -25.60 -6.66 22.13
C HIS A 147 -26.83 -7.31 21.49
N ALA A 148 -27.43 -8.32 22.14
CA ALA A 148 -28.66 -8.94 21.67
C ALA A 148 -29.88 -8.00 21.68
N ARG A 149 -29.90 -6.99 22.56
CA ARG A 149 -30.98 -5.99 22.65
C ARG A 149 -30.83 -4.85 21.64
N VAL A 150 -29.62 -4.62 21.11
CA VAL A 150 -29.37 -3.52 20.18
C VAL A 150 -29.67 -3.98 18.75
N GLN A 151 -30.77 -3.47 18.21
CA GLN A 151 -31.13 -3.59 16.80
C GLN A 151 -30.59 -2.39 16.01
N PHE A 152 -30.46 -2.56 14.70
CA PHE A 152 -30.19 -1.43 13.81
C PHE A 152 -31.37 -0.45 13.89
N ASP A 153 -31.07 0.83 14.09
CA ASP A 153 -32.11 1.86 14.16
C ASP A 153 -32.48 2.33 12.73
N PRO A 154 -33.71 2.04 12.24
CA PRO A 154 -34.10 2.38 10.88
C PRO A 154 -34.08 3.88 10.59
N CYS A 155 -34.06 4.75 11.60
CA CYS A 155 -33.98 6.20 11.43
C CYS A 155 -32.67 6.66 10.81
N TRP A 156 -31.64 5.81 10.78
CA TRP A 156 -30.36 6.12 10.14
C TRP A 156 -30.36 5.93 8.62
N LEU A 157 -31.36 5.22 8.08
CA LEU A 157 -31.56 5.08 6.64
C LEU A 157 -31.76 6.46 6.02
N GLU A 158 -31.05 6.75 4.93
CA GLU A 158 -31.13 8.07 4.28
C GLU A 158 -32.21 8.12 3.21
N ASP A 159 -32.53 6.98 2.61
CA ASP A 159 -33.57 6.85 1.61
C ASP A 159 -34.58 5.77 2.06
N LEU A 160 -35.86 6.12 2.00
CA LEU A 160 -37.00 5.26 2.39
C LEU A 160 -37.15 4.04 1.46
N HIS A 161 -36.54 4.09 0.27
CA HIS A 161 -36.56 3.02 -0.70
C HIS A 161 -35.38 2.04 -0.56
N GLU A 162 -34.49 2.25 0.41
CA GLU A 162 -33.40 1.33 0.69
C GLU A 162 -33.93 0.01 1.26
N THR A 163 -33.56 -1.10 0.64
CA THR A 163 -33.89 -2.45 1.10
C THR A 163 -32.66 -3.08 1.73
N VAL A 164 -32.79 -3.61 2.95
CA VAL A 164 -31.70 -4.34 3.63
C VAL A 164 -31.41 -5.64 2.88
N GLN A 165 -30.14 -5.82 2.49
CA GLN A 165 -29.64 -7.00 1.77
C GLN A 165 -28.83 -7.91 2.68
N PHE A 166 -28.11 -7.35 3.65
CA PHE A 166 -27.29 -8.09 4.59
C PHE A 166 -27.25 -7.39 5.96
N GLU A 167 -27.26 -8.18 7.03
CA GLU A 167 -27.10 -7.68 8.40
C GLU A 167 -26.30 -8.69 9.23
N ALA A 168 -25.27 -8.21 9.93
CA ALA A 168 -24.49 -9.06 10.83
C ALA A 168 -23.90 -8.27 12.00
N LYS A 169 -23.59 -8.99 13.09
CA LYS A 169 -22.72 -8.48 14.15
C LYS A 169 -21.28 -8.49 13.65
N VAL A 170 -20.55 -7.41 13.88
CA VAL A 170 -19.17 -7.25 13.45
C VAL A 170 -18.36 -6.51 14.50
N ILE A 171 -17.04 -6.62 14.41
CA ILE A 171 -16.10 -5.83 15.19
C ILE A 171 -15.36 -4.92 14.22
N GLN A 172 -15.46 -3.61 14.41
CA GLN A 172 -14.58 -2.67 13.74
C GLN A 172 -13.20 -2.77 14.38
N VAL A 173 -12.19 -3.09 13.56
CA VAL A 173 -10.80 -3.16 14.01
C VAL A 173 -10.11 -1.85 13.65
N SER A 174 -9.36 -1.33 14.61
CA SER A 174 -8.48 -0.19 14.48
C SER A 174 -7.21 -0.45 15.30
N PRO A 175 -6.13 0.33 15.13
CA PRO A 175 -4.88 0.07 15.84
C PRO A 175 -5.08 -0.06 17.36
N LEU A 176 -4.82 -1.26 17.91
CA LEU A 176 -5.01 -1.66 19.31
C LEU A 176 -6.44 -1.63 19.86
N VAL A 177 -7.44 -1.29 19.05
CA VAL A 177 -8.83 -1.12 19.50
C VAL A 177 -9.77 -1.94 18.63
N SER A 178 -10.57 -2.76 19.30
CA SER A 178 -11.72 -3.46 18.73
C SER A 178 -13.01 -2.79 19.24
N ASN A 179 -13.85 -2.33 18.32
CA ASN A 179 -15.13 -1.72 18.64
C ASN A 179 -16.27 -2.61 18.13
N PRO A 180 -17.07 -3.24 19.01
CA PRO A 180 -18.15 -4.10 18.56
C PRO A 180 -19.35 -3.27 18.05
N GLY A 181 -19.97 -3.76 16.99
CA GLY A 181 -21.12 -3.11 16.38
C GLY A 181 -21.91 -4.05 15.47
N ARG A 182 -22.70 -3.42 14.61
CA ARG A 182 -23.54 -4.10 13.64
C ARG A 182 -23.34 -3.45 12.27
N VAL A 183 -23.19 -4.28 11.26
CA VAL A 183 -23.16 -3.83 9.86
C VAL A 183 -24.50 -4.13 9.21
N VAL A 184 -25.01 -3.17 8.46
CA VAL A 184 -26.20 -3.31 7.61
C VAL A 184 -25.83 -2.83 6.21
N VAL A 185 -26.00 -3.70 5.22
CA VAL A 185 -25.82 -3.34 3.81
C VAL A 185 -27.19 -3.28 3.17
N THR A 186 -27.52 -2.14 2.59
CA THR A 186 -28.75 -1.91 1.84
C THR A 186 -28.47 -1.92 0.34
N SER A 187 -29.51 -1.74 -0.48
CA SER A 187 -29.38 -1.56 -1.93
C SER A 187 -28.52 -0.36 -2.35
N ALA A 188 -28.23 0.60 -1.46
CA ALA A 188 -27.49 1.82 -1.80
C ALA A 188 -26.28 2.11 -0.89
N ARG A 189 -26.31 1.68 0.38
CA ARG A 189 -25.34 2.09 1.41
C ARG A 189 -24.92 0.94 2.32
N LEU A 190 -23.70 1.03 2.83
CA LEU A 190 -23.24 0.29 3.99
C LEU A 190 -23.31 1.19 5.22
N TYR A 191 -23.94 0.66 6.27
CA TYR A 191 -24.04 1.27 7.58
C TYR A 191 -23.27 0.43 8.58
N TYR A 192 -22.43 1.07 9.39
CA TYR A 192 -21.84 0.46 10.57
C TYR A 192 -22.29 1.23 11.81
N GLN A 193 -23.01 0.55 12.70
CA GLN A 193 -23.54 1.10 13.95
C GLN A 193 -22.76 0.49 15.13
N PRO A 194 -21.82 1.22 15.76
CA PRO A 194 -21.18 0.75 16.98
C PRO A 194 -22.19 0.68 18.13
N TYR A 195 -22.06 -0.34 19.00
CA TYR A 195 -23.01 -0.51 20.11
C TYR A 195 -22.91 0.58 21.19
N ASN A 196 -21.78 1.29 21.23
CA ASN A 196 -21.47 2.33 22.19
C ASN A 196 -21.59 3.76 21.64
N ARG A 197 -21.97 3.92 20.36
CA ARG A 197 -22.14 5.21 19.66
C ARG A 197 -20.87 6.07 19.54
N GLU A 198 -19.68 5.49 19.72
CA GLU A 198 -18.38 6.17 19.58
C GLU A 198 -17.57 5.57 18.42
N PRO A 199 -16.80 6.35 17.65
CA PRO A 199 -16.65 7.82 17.73
C PRO A 199 -17.84 8.59 17.13
N CYS A 200 -18.72 7.90 16.40
CA CYS A 200 -19.95 8.45 15.85
C CYS A 200 -21.08 7.42 15.99
N PRO A 201 -22.35 7.86 15.99
CA PRO A 201 -23.48 6.96 16.20
C PRO A 201 -23.64 5.93 15.09
N VAL A 202 -23.38 6.31 13.83
CA VAL A 202 -23.38 5.42 12.65
C VAL A 202 -22.40 5.95 11.61
N ILE A 203 -21.58 5.05 11.06
CA ILE A 203 -20.77 5.29 9.86
C ILE A 203 -21.61 4.92 8.64
N LYS A 204 -21.64 5.80 7.63
CA LYS A 204 -22.40 5.63 6.39
C LYS A 204 -21.48 5.70 5.19
N ILE A 205 -21.55 4.71 4.30
CA ILE A 205 -20.72 4.63 3.09
C ILE A 205 -21.63 4.30 1.91
N ARG A 206 -21.64 5.11 0.85
CA ARG A 206 -22.42 4.81 -0.36
C ARG A 206 -21.70 3.77 -1.19
N LEU A 207 -22.41 2.70 -1.54
CA LEU A 207 -21.82 1.54 -2.21
C LEU A 207 -21.23 1.90 -3.57
N ALA A 208 -22.00 2.57 -4.44
CA ALA A 208 -21.58 2.85 -5.82
C ALA A 208 -20.57 4.01 -5.95
N SER A 209 -20.59 4.99 -5.04
CA SER A 209 -19.79 6.21 -5.17
C SER A 209 -18.58 6.28 -4.27
N ASP A 210 -18.64 5.67 -3.08
CA ASP A 210 -17.63 5.91 -2.03
C ASP A 210 -16.64 4.75 -1.93
N ILE A 211 -17.07 3.51 -2.20
CA ILE A 211 -16.20 2.32 -2.18
C ILE A 211 -15.28 2.32 -3.40
N GLU A 212 -13.99 2.11 -3.15
CA GLU A 212 -12.96 1.95 -4.18
C GLU A 212 -12.51 0.50 -4.28
N ARG A 213 -12.26 -0.15 -3.15
CA ARG A 213 -11.77 -1.52 -3.10
C ARG A 213 -12.29 -2.23 -1.85
N VAL A 214 -12.63 -3.50 -1.98
CA VAL A 214 -12.93 -4.40 -0.86
C VAL A 214 -11.93 -5.54 -0.89
N ALA A 215 -11.20 -5.72 0.21
CA ALA A 215 -10.18 -6.74 0.33
C ALA A 215 -10.53 -7.70 1.47
N ARG A 216 -10.34 -9.00 1.22
CA ARG A 216 -10.41 -10.02 2.27
C ARG A 216 -9.19 -9.89 3.17
N ARG A 217 -9.38 -10.14 4.47
CA ARG A 217 -8.34 -10.04 5.49
C ARG A 217 -8.48 -11.16 6.51
N ARG A 218 -7.37 -11.38 7.21
CA ARG A 218 -7.32 -12.26 8.37
C ARG A 218 -7.45 -11.46 9.64
N TYR A 219 -8.20 -11.97 10.61
CA TYR A 219 -8.22 -11.46 11.97
C TYR A 219 -7.91 -12.62 12.91
N LEU A 220 -6.93 -12.46 13.80
CA LEU A 220 -6.44 -13.54 14.68
C LEU A 220 -6.09 -14.83 13.91
N LEU A 221 -5.38 -14.71 12.79
CA LEU A 221 -5.03 -15.81 11.87
C LEU A 221 -6.22 -16.56 11.23
N GLN A 222 -7.45 -16.04 11.35
CA GLN A 222 -8.65 -16.63 10.73
C GLN A 222 -9.14 -15.77 9.56
N ASN A 223 -9.63 -16.42 8.50
CA ASN A 223 -10.20 -15.76 7.31
C ASN A 223 -11.62 -15.25 7.60
N SER A 224 -11.75 -14.28 8.51
CA SER A 224 -13.02 -13.79 9.04
C SER A 224 -13.15 -12.27 8.98
N ALA A 225 -12.30 -11.57 8.22
CA ALA A 225 -12.34 -10.11 8.14
C ALA A 225 -12.36 -9.56 6.71
N LEU A 226 -12.90 -8.35 6.56
CA LEU A 226 -12.90 -7.56 5.34
C LEU A 226 -12.39 -6.15 5.63
N GLU A 227 -11.66 -5.59 4.68
CA GLU A 227 -11.21 -4.21 4.69
C GLU A 227 -11.76 -3.48 3.48
N ILE A 228 -12.57 -2.45 3.75
CA ILE A 228 -13.24 -1.63 2.75
C ILE A 228 -12.44 -0.33 2.63
N TYR A 229 -11.91 -0.06 1.44
CA TYR A 229 -11.22 1.17 1.10
C TYR A 229 -12.20 2.11 0.39
N CYS A 230 -12.32 3.32 0.93
CA CYS A 230 -13.13 4.38 0.36
C CYS A 230 -12.24 5.40 -0.35
N LYS A 231 -12.82 6.20 -1.25
CA LYS A 231 -12.11 7.29 -1.94
C LYS A 231 -11.52 8.29 -0.94
N GLU A 232 -10.44 8.96 -1.31
CA GLU A 232 -9.66 9.83 -0.41
C GLU A 232 -10.44 10.93 0.32
N HIS A 233 -11.52 11.44 -0.28
CA HIS A 233 -12.37 12.49 0.28
C HIS A 233 -13.46 11.96 1.22
N CYS A 234 -13.62 10.64 1.35
CA CYS A 234 -14.59 10.02 2.24
C CYS A 234 -14.03 9.87 3.65
N THR A 235 -14.92 10.00 4.65
CA THR A 235 -14.61 9.72 6.06
C THR A 235 -15.57 8.63 6.57
N PRO A 236 -15.06 7.45 6.99
CA PRO A 236 -13.65 7.06 7.05
C PRO A 236 -13.05 6.69 5.68
N LYS A 237 -11.72 6.81 5.55
CA LYS A 237 -10.97 6.35 4.35
C LYS A 237 -10.93 4.83 4.23
N TYR A 238 -11.00 4.14 5.36
CA TYR A 238 -10.96 2.69 5.44
C TYR A 238 -11.90 2.21 6.55
N LEU A 239 -12.47 1.03 6.37
CA LEU A 239 -13.28 0.35 7.37
C LEU A 239 -12.89 -1.12 7.42
N PHE A 240 -12.22 -1.53 8.49
CA PHE A 240 -11.84 -2.91 8.74
C PHE A 240 -12.88 -3.56 9.66
N LEU A 241 -13.55 -4.60 9.18
CA LEU A 241 -14.60 -5.34 9.89
C LEU A 241 -14.19 -6.80 10.05
N ALA A 242 -14.13 -7.28 11.28
CA ALA A 242 -14.02 -8.70 11.61
C ALA A 242 -15.41 -9.26 11.95
N LEU A 243 -15.67 -10.50 11.52
CA LEU A 243 -16.92 -11.23 11.69
C LEU A 243 -16.68 -12.51 12.49
N ASP A 244 -17.75 -13.04 13.09
CA ASP A 244 -17.67 -14.25 13.93
C ASP A 244 -17.41 -15.53 13.11
N SER A 245 -17.67 -15.52 11.80
CA SER A 245 -17.49 -16.69 10.94
C SER A 245 -17.03 -16.33 9.53
N THR A 246 -16.26 -17.25 8.92
CA THR A 246 -15.84 -17.14 7.51
C THR A 246 -17.02 -17.14 6.55
N SER A 247 -18.10 -17.88 6.84
CA SER A 247 -19.31 -17.90 5.99
C SER A 247 -20.01 -16.54 5.94
N LEU A 248 -20.17 -15.86 7.09
CA LEU A 248 -20.74 -14.50 7.11
C LEU A 248 -19.82 -13.50 6.40
N CYS A 249 -18.50 -13.67 6.53
CA CYS A 249 -17.52 -12.87 5.80
C CYS A 249 -17.66 -13.04 4.29
N ASP A 250 -17.85 -14.28 3.81
CA ASP A 250 -18.09 -14.59 2.40
C ASP A 250 -19.40 -13.97 1.88
N GLU A 251 -20.46 -14.02 2.67
CA GLU A 251 -21.76 -13.40 2.33
C GLU A 251 -21.66 -11.87 2.24
N LEU A 252 -21.01 -11.23 3.22
CA LEU A 252 -20.77 -9.78 3.18
C LEU A 252 -19.91 -9.40 1.96
N PHE A 253 -18.87 -10.16 1.66
CA PHE A 253 -18.02 -9.91 0.50
C PHE A 253 -18.80 -10.00 -0.81
N LYS A 254 -19.62 -11.05 -0.99
CA LYS A 254 -20.49 -11.21 -2.18
C LYS A 254 -21.48 -10.05 -2.33
N THR A 255 -21.98 -9.52 -1.22
CA THR A 255 -22.90 -8.37 -1.24
C THR A 255 -22.20 -7.09 -1.71
N LEU A 256 -20.92 -6.91 -1.37
CA LEU A 256 -20.14 -5.73 -1.73
C LEU A 256 -19.40 -5.85 -3.07
N GLU A 257 -19.19 -7.08 -3.56
CA GLU A 257 -18.46 -7.42 -4.79
C GLU A 257 -18.88 -6.60 -6.03
N PRO A 258 -20.18 -6.32 -6.29
CA PRO A 258 -20.58 -5.54 -7.47
C PRO A 258 -20.02 -4.12 -7.50
N ASN A 259 -19.62 -3.57 -6.35
CA ASN A 259 -19.07 -2.22 -6.21
C ASN A 259 -17.54 -2.22 -6.09
N ASN A 260 -16.91 -3.40 -6.10
CA ASN A 260 -15.47 -3.55 -5.96
C ASN A 260 -14.78 -3.35 -7.31
N LYS A 261 -13.83 -2.42 -7.41
CA LYS A 261 -13.00 -2.33 -8.62
C LYS A 261 -12.15 -3.61 -8.74
N PRO A 262 -11.97 -4.16 -9.95
CA PRO A 262 -11.12 -5.32 -10.15
C PRO A 262 -9.69 -4.97 -9.71
N ASN A 263 -9.18 -5.74 -8.76
CA ASN A 263 -7.81 -5.56 -8.29
C ASN A 263 -6.86 -6.20 -9.30
N ILE A 264 -5.66 -5.63 -9.45
CA ILE A 264 -4.63 -6.22 -10.32
C ILE A 264 -4.28 -7.60 -9.75
N GLY A 265 -4.36 -8.63 -10.59
CA GLY A 265 -4.00 -9.99 -10.20
C GLY A 265 -2.52 -10.07 -9.82
N LEU A 266 -2.17 -11.01 -8.92
CA LEU A 266 -0.79 -11.20 -8.45
C LEU A 266 0.18 -11.35 -9.63
N ASP A 267 -0.16 -12.19 -10.62
CA ASP A 267 0.67 -12.43 -11.79
C ASP A 267 0.91 -11.16 -12.63
N VAL A 268 -0.13 -10.33 -12.78
CA VAL A 268 -0.05 -9.08 -13.54
C VAL A 268 0.83 -8.07 -12.81
N ALA A 269 0.67 -7.93 -11.49
CA ALA A 269 1.50 -7.05 -10.68
C ALA A 269 2.97 -7.50 -10.69
N THR A 270 3.23 -8.81 -10.59
CA THR A 270 4.58 -9.37 -10.70
C THR A 270 5.20 -9.05 -12.05
N LEU A 271 4.47 -9.24 -13.16
CA LEU A 271 4.96 -8.89 -14.49
C LEU A 271 5.24 -7.38 -14.63
N GLN A 272 4.33 -6.53 -14.16
CA GLN A 272 4.51 -5.08 -14.18
C GLN A 272 5.77 -4.65 -13.39
N TRP A 273 6.00 -5.24 -12.22
CA TRP A 273 7.21 -5.00 -11.44
C TRP A 273 8.47 -5.51 -12.16
N GLN A 274 8.44 -6.71 -12.74
CA GLN A 274 9.58 -7.25 -13.49
C GLN A 274 9.98 -6.35 -14.67
N HIS A 275 9.01 -5.75 -15.35
CA HIS A 275 9.19 -4.80 -16.45
C HIS A 275 9.44 -3.35 -15.99
N GLY A 276 9.48 -3.09 -14.68
CA GLY A 276 9.74 -1.77 -14.12
C GLY A 276 8.60 -0.75 -14.27
N ILE A 277 7.38 -1.21 -14.56
CA ILE A 277 6.17 -0.39 -14.54
C ILE A 277 5.78 -0.06 -13.09
N LEU A 278 5.92 -1.04 -12.18
CA LEU A 278 5.80 -0.83 -10.74
C LEU A 278 7.19 -0.66 -10.12
N SER A 279 7.33 0.32 -9.23
CA SER A 279 8.51 0.48 -8.39
C SER A 279 8.65 -0.66 -7.38
N ASN A 280 9.84 -0.83 -6.79
CA ASN A 280 10.06 -1.85 -5.75
C ASN A 280 9.14 -1.59 -4.55
N TYR A 281 8.98 -0.33 -4.14
CA TYR A 281 8.08 0.03 -3.04
C TYR A 281 6.61 -0.27 -3.34
N GLU A 282 6.10 0.12 -4.51
CA GLU A 282 4.69 -0.13 -4.87
C GLU A 282 4.41 -1.63 -4.92
N TYR A 283 5.36 -2.40 -5.46
CA TYR A 283 5.25 -3.85 -5.48
C TYR A 283 5.29 -4.46 -4.08
N LEU A 284 6.15 -3.98 -3.18
CA LEU A 284 6.17 -4.40 -1.79
C LEU A 284 4.88 -4.06 -1.04
N LEU A 285 4.29 -2.87 -1.26
CA LEU A 285 2.98 -2.52 -0.71
C LEU A 285 1.88 -3.45 -1.24
N PHE A 286 1.91 -3.74 -2.54
CA PHE A 286 0.98 -4.67 -3.16
C PHE A 286 1.10 -6.08 -2.54
N LEU A 287 2.31 -6.62 -2.41
CA LEU A 287 2.55 -7.92 -1.79
C LEU A 287 2.11 -7.96 -0.32
N ASN A 288 2.40 -6.92 0.46
CA ASN A 288 1.90 -6.81 1.82
C ASN A 288 0.36 -6.86 1.84
N SER A 289 -0.30 -6.06 1.01
CA SER A 289 -1.78 -6.05 0.94
C SER A 289 -2.37 -7.38 0.47
N ALA A 290 -1.72 -8.06 -0.48
CA ALA A 290 -2.10 -9.39 -0.96
C ALA A 290 -1.89 -10.48 0.10
N ALA A 291 -0.91 -10.30 0.98
CA ALA A 291 -0.62 -11.18 2.11
C ALA A 291 -1.44 -10.85 3.38
N ASP A 292 -2.57 -10.16 3.18
CA ASP A 292 -3.52 -9.70 4.20
C ASP A 292 -3.00 -8.66 5.20
N ARG A 293 -1.88 -8.00 4.91
CA ARG A 293 -1.35 -6.95 5.80
C ARG A 293 -2.07 -5.63 5.64
N SER A 294 -2.22 -4.93 6.76
CA SER A 294 -2.97 -3.66 6.84
C SER A 294 -2.35 -2.70 7.85
N PHE A 295 -2.45 -1.41 7.55
CA PHE A 295 -2.10 -0.34 8.50
C PHE A 295 -3.08 -0.24 9.68
N ASN A 296 -4.26 -0.83 9.55
CA ASN A 296 -5.33 -0.79 10.56
C ASN A 296 -5.19 -1.84 11.65
N ASP A 297 -4.36 -2.86 11.41
CA ASP A 297 -4.05 -3.91 12.38
C ASP A 297 -2.52 -3.96 12.59
N LEU A 298 -2.08 -3.47 13.74
CA LEU A 298 -0.65 -3.45 14.09
C LEU A 298 -0.02 -4.85 14.19
N THR A 299 -0.83 -5.89 14.39
CA THR A 299 -0.35 -7.28 14.49
C THR A 299 0.01 -7.87 13.12
N GLN A 300 -0.50 -7.24 12.05
CA GLN A 300 -0.27 -7.58 10.65
C GLN A 300 0.20 -6.35 9.85
N TYR A 301 0.98 -5.48 10.48
CA TYR A 301 1.47 -4.27 9.84
C TYR A 301 2.35 -4.59 8.62
N PRO A 302 2.33 -3.77 7.54
CA PRO A 302 3.20 -3.97 6.39
C PRO A 302 4.68 -4.01 6.78
N VAL A 303 5.45 -4.88 6.12
CA VAL A 303 6.89 -5.06 6.36
C VAL A 303 7.70 -4.76 5.12
N PHE A 304 8.80 -4.06 5.35
CA PHE A 304 9.80 -3.69 4.36
C PHE A 304 11.18 -4.18 4.82
N PRO A 305 12.08 -4.54 3.89
CA PRO A 305 13.42 -4.98 4.25
C PRO A 305 14.25 -3.82 4.79
N TRP A 306 15.17 -4.09 5.71
CA TRP A 306 16.39 -3.28 5.78
C TRP A 306 17.16 -3.40 4.46
N VAL A 307 17.50 -2.26 3.85
CA VAL A 307 18.24 -2.20 2.58
C VAL A 307 19.69 -1.78 2.79
N VAL A 308 19.90 -0.68 3.52
CA VAL A 308 21.22 -0.11 3.81
C VAL A 308 21.71 -0.64 5.16
N LYS A 309 23.01 -0.92 5.28
CA LYS A 309 23.65 -1.27 6.55
C LYS A 309 24.68 -0.24 7.06
N ASP A 310 25.03 0.76 6.25
CA ASP A 310 25.94 1.83 6.66
C ASP A 310 25.18 3.04 7.23
N PHE A 311 25.25 3.18 8.55
CA PHE A 311 24.70 4.30 9.30
C PHE A 311 25.80 5.10 10.02
N THR A 312 27.06 4.93 9.61
CA THR A 312 28.24 5.49 10.29
C THR A 312 29.05 6.44 9.42
N SER A 313 29.09 6.20 8.11
CA SER A 313 29.86 7.04 7.20
C SER A 313 29.27 8.43 7.04
N ALA A 314 30.14 9.40 6.71
CA ALA A 314 29.75 10.78 6.45
C ALA A 314 28.93 10.93 5.16
N ASN A 315 29.17 10.07 4.18
CA ASN A 315 28.45 10.04 2.91
C ASN A 315 27.99 8.61 2.63
N LEU A 316 26.83 8.48 1.97
CA LEU A 316 26.28 7.20 1.52
C LEU A 316 26.38 7.14 0.00
N ASP A 317 27.27 6.28 -0.51
CA ASP A 317 27.41 6.02 -1.94
C ASP A 317 26.51 4.84 -2.33
N LEU A 318 25.50 5.09 -3.15
CA LEU A 318 24.54 4.08 -3.58
C LEU A 318 25.09 3.16 -4.67
N GLU A 319 26.21 3.51 -5.30
CA GLU A 319 26.87 2.68 -6.30
C GLU A 319 27.75 1.60 -5.65
N ASP A 320 28.13 1.77 -4.38
CA ASP A 320 28.92 0.78 -3.65
C ASP A 320 28.05 -0.44 -3.24
N PRO A 321 28.29 -1.65 -3.77
CA PRO A 321 27.56 -2.84 -3.35
C PRO A 321 27.77 -3.18 -1.87
N SER A 322 28.85 -2.67 -1.25
CA SER A 322 29.21 -2.98 0.12
C SER A 322 28.23 -2.37 1.14
N ILE A 323 27.51 -1.29 0.81
CA ILE A 323 26.57 -0.62 1.73
C ILE A 323 25.23 -1.35 1.86
N TYR A 324 24.96 -2.32 0.98
CA TYR A 324 23.70 -3.05 0.96
C TYR A 324 23.72 -4.26 1.91
N ARG A 325 22.55 -4.53 2.50
CA ARG A 325 22.26 -5.77 3.23
C ARG A 325 22.10 -6.91 2.23
N ASP A 326 22.57 -8.09 2.63
CA ASP A 326 22.23 -9.33 1.91
C ASP A 326 20.73 -9.63 2.10
N LEU A 327 19.97 -9.48 1.01
CA LEU A 327 18.52 -9.70 0.95
C LEU A 327 18.14 -11.18 0.89
N SER A 328 19.10 -12.09 0.66
CA SER A 328 18.85 -13.54 0.64
C SER A 328 18.77 -14.17 2.03
N LEU A 329 19.15 -13.43 3.07
CA LEU A 329 19.20 -13.89 4.44
C LEU A 329 18.18 -13.16 5.33
N PRO A 330 17.50 -13.84 6.27
CA PRO A 330 16.75 -13.15 7.31
C PRO A 330 17.71 -12.41 8.25
N ILE A 331 17.19 -11.39 8.93
CA ILE A 331 17.97 -10.57 9.88
C ILE A 331 18.78 -11.42 10.87
N GLY A 332 18.15 -12.44 11.46
CA GLY A 332 18.79 -13.31 12.44
C GLY A 332 20.00 -14.08 11.91
N ALA A 333 20.10 -14.29 10.59
CA ALA A 333 21.17 -15.02 9.93
C ALA A 333 22.32 -14.14 9.42
N LEU A 334 22.16 -12.81 9.40
CA LEU A 334 23.20 -11.89 8.92
C LEU A 334 24.50 -11.93 9.73
N ASN A 335 24.39 -12.08 11.04
CA ASN A 335 25.55 -12.20 11.93
C ASN A 335 25.87 -13.69 12.15
N PRO A 336 27.02 -14.19 11.67
CA PRO A 336 27.35 -15.61 11.74
C PRO A 336 27.54 -16.12 13.17
N ASN A 337 28.06 -15.28 14.08
CA ASN A 337 28.25 -15.66 15.48
C ASN A 337 26.91 -15.84 16.19
N ARG A 338 25.95 -14.93 15.92
CA ARG A 338 24.60 -15.04 16.44
C ARG A 338 23.88 -16.24 15.85
N LEU A 339 24.00 -16.45 14.54
CA LEU A 339 23.37 -17.59 13.86
C LEU A 339 23.83 -18.93 14.47
N LYS A 340 25.11 -19.07 14.81
CA LYS A 340 25.64 -20.26 15.47
C LYS A 340 24.91 -20.55 16.78
N GLN A 341 24.74 -19.55 17.65
CA GLN A 341 24.03 -19.70 18.92
C GLN A 341 22.55 -20.08 18.73
N LEU A 342 21.90 -19.50 17.71
CA LEU A 342 20.51 -19.84 17.37
C LEU A 342 20.36 -21.28 16.90
N LEU A 343 21.32 -21.77 16.12
CA LEU A 343 21.34 -23.16 15.64
C LEU A 343 21.61 -24.16 16.77
N GLU A 344 22.51 -23.83 17.71
CA GLU A 344 22.75 -24.63 18.90
C GLU A 344 21.44 -24.77 19.71
N ARG A 345 20.77 -23.65 20.02
CA ARG A 345 19.46 -23.67 20.69
C ARG A 345 18.41 -24.47 19.91
N PHE A 346 18.36 -24.30 18.59
CA PHE A 346 17.41 -24.99 17.73
C PHE A 346 17.57 -26.52 17.79
N ASN A 347 18.82 -27.00 17.81
CA ASN A 347 19.11 -28.43 17.86
C ASN A 347 18.79 -29.04 19.24
N ASP A 348 19.00 -28.28 20.32
CA ASP A 348 18.73 -28.71 21.69
C ASP A 348 17.24 -28.65 22.07
N MET A 349 16.43 -27.93 21.31
CA MET A 349 15.00 -27.73 21.56
C MET A 349 14.17 -28.99 21.20
N PRO A 350 13.16 -29.37 22.00
CA PRO A 350 12.17 -30.37 21.61
C PRO A 350 11.28 -29.87 20.47
N GLU A 351 10.62 -30.78 19.75
CA GLU A 351 9.64 -30.39 18.74
C GLU A 351 8.37 -29.78 19.39
N PRO A 352 7.73 -28.78 18.76
CA PRO A 352 8.07 -28.15 17.48
C PRO A 352 9.22 -27.13 17.61
N ARG A 353 10.27 -27.32 16.81
CA ARG A 353 11.47 -26.45 16.84
C ARG A 353 11.27 -25.15 16.07
N PHE A 354 11.94 -24.09 16.51
CA PHE A 354 11.97 -22.80 15.81
C PHE A 354 13.29 -22.05 16.03
N LEU A 355 13.69 -21.22 15.07
CA LEU A 355 14.87 -20.37 15.18
C LEU A 355 14.56 -19.05 15.89
N TYR A 356 13.38 -18.49 15.65
CA TYR A 356 13.00 -17.17 16.15
C TYR A 356 11.74 -17.23 17.01
N GLY A 357 11.87 -16.92 18.30
CA GLY A 357 10.73 -16.83 19.22
C GLY A 357 9.96 -15.51 19.09
N SER A 358 10.58 -14.50 18.49
CA SER A 358 9.98 -13.20 18.20
C SER A 358 9.87 -13.03 16.68
N HIS A 359 8.74 -12.53 16.23
CA HIS A 359 8.51 -12.22 14.82
C HIS A 359 9.23 -10.92 14.41
N TYR A 360 9.53 -10.73 13.13
CA TYR A 360 10.20 -9.50 12.62
C TYR A 360 9.29 -8.27 12.59
N MET A 361 7.99 -8.42 12.83
CA MET A 361 7.05 -7.30 12.92
C MET A 361 5.94 -7.60 13.92
N ALA A 362 5.98 -6.95 15.08
CA ALA A 362 4.97 -7.06 16.12
C ALA A 362 4.47 -5.66 16.48
N PRO A 363 3.30 -5.51 17.13
CA PRO A 363 2.78 -4.19 17.51
C PRO A 363 3.79 -3.35 18.30
N GLY A 364 4.53 -3.99 19.21
CA GLY A 364 5.61 -3.33 19.96
C GLY A 364 6.74 -2.79 19.07
N PHE A 365 7.06 -3.47 17.97
CA PHE A 365 8.10 -3.03 17.02
C PHE A 365 7.60 -1.93 16.08
N VAL A 366 6.34 -2.00 15.64
CA VAL A 366 5.72 -0.90 14.88
C VAL A 366 5.70 0.38 15.72
N LEU A 367 5.25 0.27 16.98
CA LEU A 367 5.17 1.40 17.89
C LEU A 367 6.53 1.85 18.43
N PHE A 368 7.54 0.98 18.43
CA PHE A 368 8.93 1.39 18.66
C PHE A 368 9.36 2.43 17.62
N TYR A 369 9.09 2.20 16.33
CA TYR A 369 9.39 3.17 15.28
C TYR A 369 8.47 4.38 15.32
N LEU A 370 7.16 4.16 15.48
CA LEU A 370 6.15 5.21 15.33
C LEU A 370 5.80 5.94 16.64
N ALA A 371 6.59 5.76 17.71
CA ALA A 371 6.29 6.31 19.03
C ALA A 371 6.02 7.82 19.04
N ARG A 372 6.75 8.57 18.23
CA ARG A 372 6.64 10.04 18.12
C ARG A 372 5.44 10.48 17.29
N LYS A 373 5.04 9.68 16.30
CA LYS A 373 3.88 9.94 15.44
C LYS A 373 2.55 9.55 16.10
N TYR A 374 2.55 8.44 16.85
CA TYR A 374 1.36 7.88 17.50
C TYR A 374 1.59 7.59 19.00
N PRO A 375 1.92 8.60 19.82
CA PRO A 375 2.23 8.41 21.24
C PRO A 375 1.06 7.83 22.04
N GLN A 376 -0.18 8.14 21.67
CA GLN A 376 -1.39 7.55 22.27
C GLN A 376 -1.47 6.04 22.12
N LEU A 377 -0.99 5.48 21.01
CA LEU A 377 -0.95 4.03 20.80
C LEU A 377 0.12 3.39 21.70
N VAL A 378 1.25 4.06 21.90
CA VAL A 378 2.31 3.59 22.83
C VAL A 378 1.80 3.55 24.27
N LEU A 379 1.09 4.60 24.70
CA LEU A 379 0.47 4.65 26.02
C LEU A 379 -0.58 3.55 26.17
N CYS A 380 -1.41 3.31 25.16
CA CYS A 380 -2.38 2.23 25.16
C CYS A 380 -1.69 0.85 25.33
N LEU A 381 -0.67 0.56 24.51
CA LEU A 381 0.04 -0.72 24.54
C LEU A 381 0.74 -0.98 25.89
N HIS A 382 1.33 0.05 26.49
CA HIS A 382 2.14 -0.07 27.71
C HIS A 382 1.39 0.37 28.98
N GLY A 383 0.05 0.34 28.98
CA GLY A 383 -0.76 0.60 30.17
C GLY A 383 -0.56 1.99 30.78
N GLY A 384 -0.41 3.01 29.93
CA GLY A 384 -0.31 4.42 30.31
C GLY A 384 1.10 4.95 30.52
N ARG A 385 2.14 4.20 30.15
CA ARG A 385 3.53 4.63 30.31
C ARG A 385 4.25 4.57 28.97
N PHE A 386 5.30 5.37 28.81
CA PHE A 386 6.26 5.13 27.75
C PHE A 386 7.26 4.05 28.18
N ASP A 387 7.93 3.45 27.20
CA ASP A 387 8.99 2.47 27.49
C ASP A 387 10.21 3.17 28.14
N HIS A 388 11.14 2.37 28.65
CA HIS A 388 12.36 2.90 29.22
C HIS A 388 13.14 3.75 28.19
N PRO A 389 13.64 4.94 28.55
CA PRO A 389 14.32 5.84 27.61
C PRO A 389 15.41 5.18 26.77
N ASP A 390 16.22 4.29 27.37
CA ASP A 390 17.29 3.56 26.67
C ASP A 390 16.81 2.50 25.67
N ARG A 391 15.57 2.00 25.82
CA ARG A 391 14.97 0.99 24.92
C ARG A 391 14.17 1.60 23.79
N MET A 392 13.89 2.90 23.85
CA MET A 392 13.15 3.58 22.80
C MET A 392 13.99 3.78 21.53
N PHE A 393 13.30 4.09 20.43
CA PHE A 393 13.95 4.36 19.16
C PHE A 393 14.66 5.71 19.23
N ASN A 394 15.96 5.69 19.53
CA ASN A 394 16.77 6.90 19.72
C ASN A 394 17.71 7.19 18.55
N SER A 395 18.18 6.15 17.83
CA SER A 395 19.16 6.28 16.76
C SER A 395 18.99 5.15 15.75
N LEU A 396 19.07 5.47 14.44
CA LEU A 396 19.08 4.44 13.40
C LEU A 396 20.32 3.54 13.50
N GLN A 397 21.49 4.14 13.75
CA GLN A 397 22.75 3.41 13.88
C GLN A 397 22.69 2.40 15.04
N GLN A 398 22.24 2.84 16.21
CA GLN A 398 22.08 1.94 17.36
C GLN A 398 21.05 0.85 17.08
N THR A 399 19.95 1.19 16.39
CA THR A 399 18.92 0.21 16.04
C THR A 399 19.46 -0.87 15.12
N TRP A 400 20.23 -0.50 14.09
CA TRP A 400 20.89 -1.46 13.21
C TRP A 400 21.85 -2.39 13.98
N GLN A 401 22.67 -1.84 14.88
CA GLN A 401 23.57 -2.63 15.73
C GLN A 401 22.81 -3.59 16.65
N ASN A 402 21.69 -3.15 17.22
CA ASN A 402 20.82 -3.98 18.06
C ASN A 402 20.18 -5.11 17.25
N VAL A 403 19.71 -4.82 16.03
CA VAL A 403 19.13 -5.81 15.13
C VAL A 403 20.18 -6.83 14.64
N MET A 404 21.46 -6.48 14.63
CA MET A 404 22.57 -7.39 14.26
C MET A 404 23.09 -8.25 15.41
N ASN A 405 23.05 -7.74 16.65
CA ASN A 405 23.71 -8.38 17.80
C ASN A 405 22.74 -8.79 18.92
N GLY A 406 21.53 -8.24 18.95
CA GLY A 406 20.52 -8.52 19.95
C GLY A 406 20.06 -9.97 19.92
N ALA A 407 19.89 -10.55 21.11
CA ALA A 407 19.55 -11.96 21.28
C ALA A 407 18.16 -12.33 20.75
N ALA A 408 17.20 -11.40 20.82
CA ALA A 408 15.80 -11.60 20.41
C ALA A 408 15.28 -10.46 19.52
N ASP A 409 16.19 -9.69 18.92
CA ASP A 409 15.86 -8.52 18.10
C ASP A 409 16.07 -8.84 16.60
N TYR A 410 14.96 -9.11 15.91
CA TYR A 410 14.94 -9.52 14.50
C TYR A 410 14.06 -8.62 13.63
N LYS A 411 13.78 -7.39 14.08
CA LYS A 411 12.80 -6.52 13.42
C LYS A 411 13.28 -6.05 12.05
N GLU A 412 12.37 -6.17 11.08
CA GLU A 412 12.46 -5.54 9.77
C GLU A 412 11.83 -4.13 9.83
N LEU A 413 11.89 -3.38 8.73
CA LEU A 413 11.41 -2.00 8.68
C LEU A 413 9.91 -1.90 8.37
N VAL A 414 9.36 -0.71 8.64
CA VAL A 414 8.01 -0.28 8.25
C VAL A 414 8.06 0.58 6.98
N PRO A 415 6.97 0.69 6.20
CA PRO A 415 6.95 1.46 4.95
C PRO A 415 7.34 2.94 5.10
N GLU A 416 7.12 3.54 6.28
CA GLU A 416 7.44 4.94 6.58
C GLU A 416 8.93 5.27 6.42
N PHE A 417 9.82 4.29 6.43
CA PHE A 417 11.24 4.50 6.13
C PHE A 417 11.52 4.78 4.64
N TYR A 418 10.52 4.60 3.78
CA TYR A 418 10.65 4.66 2.31
C TYR A 418 9.62 5.59 1.65
N ASP A 419 8.74 6.20 2.43
CA ASP A 419 7.72 7.13 1.95
C ASP A 419 7.27 8.11 3.05
N GLY A 420 6.90 9.33 2.64
CA GLY A 420 6.52 10.44 3.51
C GLY A 420 7.67 11.38 3.90
N GLU A 421 7.40 12.27 4.87
CA GLU A 421 8.31 13.38 5.24
C GLU A 421 9.24 13.05 6.43
N GLY A 422 9.17 11.83 6.96
CA GLY A 422 9.94 11.43 8.14
C GLY A 422 9.36 11.93 9.47
N GLU A 423 8.06 12.20 9.54
CA GLU A 423 7.40 12.78 10.72
C GLU A 423 7.61 11.95 12.00
N PHE A 424 7.71 10.62 11.87
CA PHE A 424 7.89 9.69 12.98
C PHE A 424 9.28 9.77 13.63
N LEU A 425 10.22 10.49 13.02
CA LEU A 425 11.57 10.71 13.53
C LEU A 425 11.67 11.95 14.42
N VAL A 426 10.67 12.83 14.38
CA VAL A 426 10.68 14.14 15.05
C VAL A 426 9.64 14.18 16.16
N ASN A 427 10.02 14.71 17.33
CA ASN A 427 9.14 14.89 18.48
C ASN A 427 8.36 16.21 18.37
N TYR A 428 7.46 16.33 17.39
CA TYR A 428 6.68 17.55 17.16
C TYR A 428 5.80 17.98 18.35
N LEU A 429 5.40 17.02 19.19
CA LEU A 429 4.55 17.25 20.35
C LEU A 429 5.33 17.62 21.61
N ASP A 430 6.66 17.72 21.53
CA ASP A 430 7.59 17.97 22.65
C ASP A 430 7.28 17.08 23.86
N ILE A 431 7.04 15.79 23.59
CA ILE A 431 6.69 14.82 24.62
C ILE A 431 7.93 14.54 25.46
N ASN A 432 7.77 14.62 26.78
CA ASN A 432 8.82 14.19 27.71
C ASN A 432 8.88 12.67 27.78
N PHE A 433 9.80 12.11 27.01
CA PHE A 433 10.10 10.68 26.99
C PHE A 433 11.11 10.24 28.06
N GLY A 434 11.59 11.15 28.90
CA GLY A 434 12.60 10.89 29.93
C GLY A 434 14.04 11.05 29.45
N HIS A 435 14.97 10.64 30.29
CA HIS A 435 16.42 10.77 30.05
C HIS A 435 17.07 9.39 29.98
N ARG A 436 17.97 9.23 29.02
CA ARG A 436 18.75 8.01 28.83
C ARG A 436 19.69 7.79 30.01
N SER A 437 19.77 6.56 30.50
CA SER A 437 20.64 6.24 31.63
C SER A 437 22.10 6.13 31.20
N SER A 438 22.35 5.85 29.92
CA SER A 438 23.70 5.68 29.37
C SER A 438 24.51 6.97 29.32
N ASP A 439 23.87 8.07 28.92
CA ASP A 439 24.56 9.34 28.62
C ASP A 439 23.84 10.57 29.20
N GLY A 440 22.74 10.38 29.93
CA GLY A 440 21.98 11.45 30.56
C GLY A 440 21.22 12.35 29.58
N ARG A 441 21.25 12.07 28.26
CA ARG A 441 20.58 12.90 27.27
C ARG A 441 19.06 12.67 27.30
N ALA A 442 18.30 13.74 27.16
CA ALA A 442 16.84 13.66 27.02
C ALA A 442 16.49 12.95 25.71
N VAL A 443 15.47 12.10 25.75
CA VAL A 443 14.95 11.46 24.53
C VAL A 443 14.10 12.47 23.76
N GLN A 444 14.55 12.81 22.57
CA GLN A 444 13.94 13.81 21.68
C GLN A 444 13.85 13.24 20.25
N ASP A 445 14.17 14.05 19.23
CA ASP A 445 14.29 13.61 17.84
C ASP A 445 15.26 12.42 17.71
N VAL A 446 14.99 11.56 16.72
CA VAL A 446 15.83 10.40 16.44
C VAL A 446 17.16 10.86 15.84
N GLU A 447 18.26 10.38 16.40
CA GLU A 447 19.61 10.61 15.85
C GLU A 447 19.72 9.96 14.46
N LEU A 448 19.94 10.82 13.46
CA LEU A 448 20.09 10.45 12.07
C LEU A 448 21.54 10.01 11.78
N PRO A 449 21.78 9.14 10.79
CA PRO A 449 23.12 8.84 10.33
C PRO A 449 23.81 10.11 9.79
N PRO A 450 25.14 10.22 9.84
CA PRO A 450 25.86 11.46 9.48
C PRO A 450 25.61 11.94 8.04
N TRP A 451 25.29 11.02 7.13
CA TRP A 451 24.97 11.31 5.73
C TRP A 451 23.56 11.88 5.50
N ALA A 452 22.68 11.94 6.51
CA ALA A 452 21.34 12.53 6.41
C ALA A 452 21.25 13.78 7.29
N LYS A 453 21.06 14.95 6.67
CA LYS A 453 20.96 16.23 7.40
C LYS A 453 19.55 16.51 7.92
N SER A 454 18.54 15.86 7.36
CA SER A 454 17.15 15.98 7.78
C SER A 454 16.41 14.63 7.70
N PRO A 455 15.30 14.47 8.44
CA PRO A 455 14.43 13.30 8.33
C PRO A 455 13.98 13.05 6.89
N GLN A 456 13.62 14.11 6.15
CA GLN A 456 13.22 14.00 4.76
C GLN A 456 14.36 13.51 3.85
N GLU A 457 15.59 14.02 4.04
CA GLU A 457 16.76 13.54 3.28
C GLU A 457 17.04 12.06 3.57
N LEU A 458 16.87 11.62 4.82
CA LEU A 458 16.96 10.20 5.19
C LEU A 458 15.96 9.36 4.36
N ILE A 459 14.66 9.72 4.38
CA ILE A 459 13.63 8.97 3.67
C ILE A 459 13.91 8.92 2.17
N VAL A 460 14.29 10.05 1.57
CA VAL A 460 14.63 10.13 0.14
C VAL A 460 15.80 9.21 -0.20
N LYS A 461 16.89 9.23 0.58
CA LYS A 461 18.05 8.36 0.34
C LYS A 461 17.74 6.88 0.56
N LEU A 462 16.95 6.54 1.59
CA LEU A 462 16.50 5.17 1.80
C LEU A 462 15.59 4.70 0.65
N ARG A 463 14.71 5.57 0.14
CA ARG A 463 13.89 5.27 -1.03
C ARG A 463 14.73 5.08 -2.29
N GLN A 464 15.72 5.95 -2.53
CA GLN A 464 16.66 5.78 -3.64
C GLN A 464 17.44 4.45 -3.52
N ALA A 465 17.88 4.09 -2.32
CA ALA A 465 18.54 2.80 -2.08
C ALA A 465 17.59 1.62 -2.36
N LEU A 466 16.32 1.69 -1.95
CA LEU A 466 15.32 0.65 -2.23
C LEU A 466 15.04 0.50 -3.73
N GLU A 467 15.05 1.60 -4.48
CA GLU A 467 14.82 1.60 -5.94
C GLU A 467 16.11 1.39 -6.75
N SER A 468 17.26 1.20 -6.10
CA SER A 468 18.54 1.02 -6.79
C SER A 468 18.56 -0.25 -7.65
N GLU A 469 19.46 -0.28 -8.63
CA GLU A 469 19.65 -1.47 -9.47
C GLU A 469 20.09 -2.67 -8.65
N HIS A 470 20.91 -2.45 -7.62
CA HIS A 470 21.36 -3.49 -6.70
C HIS A 470 20.18 -4.16 -6.01
N VAL A 471 19.28 -3.39 -5.40
CA VAL A 471 18.10 -3.96 -4.72
C VAL A 471 17.15 -4.59 -5.72
N SER A 472 16.88 -3.93 -6.85
CA SER A 472 16.04 -4.46 -7.91
C SER A 472 16.48 -5.85 -8.37
N LYS A 473 17.79 -6.08 -8.47
CA LYS A 473 18.36 -7.38 -8.83
C LYS A 473 18.10 -8.46 -7.78
N TYR A 474 18.14 -8.14 -6.48
CA TYR A 474 18.12 -9.15 -5.40
C TYR A 474 16.83 -9.19 -4.56
N LEU A 475 15.90 -8.24 -4.73
CA LEU A 475 14.70 -8.12 -3.89
C LEU A 475 13.79 -9.37 -3.92
N HIS A 476 13.74 -10.08 -5.04
CA HIS A 476 13.00 -11.34 -5.18
C HIS A 476 13.43 -12.40 -4.14
N LEU A 477 14.70 -12.40 -3.70
CA LEU A 477 15.21 -13.31 -2.68
C LEU A 477 14.63 -13.01 -1.30
N TRP A 478 14.47 -11.72 -0.96
CA TRP A 478 13.82 -11.32 0.28
C TRP A 478 12.31 -11.62 0.23
N ILE A 479 11.68 -11.41 -0.92
CA ILE A 479 10.28 -11.79 -1.14
C ILE A 479 10.09 -13.29 -0.92
N ASP A 480 11.04 -14.13 -1.34
CA ASP A 480 11.01 -15.58 -1.10
C ASP A 480 11.01 -15.96 0.38
N LEU A 481 11.72 -15.20 1.23
CA LEU A 481 11.72 -15.38 2.69
C LEU A 481 10.39 -14.97 3.33
N ILE A 482 9.85 -13.82 2.92
CA ILE A 482 8.71 -13.20 3.62
C ILE A 482 7.37 -13.68 3.08
N PHE A 483 7.19 -13.74 1.77
CA PHE A 483 5.92 -14.07 1.10
C PHE A 483 6.00 -15.35 0.26
N GLY A 484 7.19 -15.84 -0.02
CA GLY A 484 7.41 -16.93 -0.96
C GLY A 484 7.71 -18.28 -0.33
N HIS A 485 8.43 -19.09 -1.09
CA HIS A 485 8.57 -20.52 -0.83
C HIS A 485 9.53 -20.88 0.32
N LEU A 486 10.29 -19.91 0.84
CA LEU A 486 11.22 -20.07 1.96
C LEU A 486 10.60 -19.65 3.31
N GLN A 487 9.30 -19.34 3.34
CA GLN A 487 8.60 -18.91 4.54
C GLN A 487 8.32 -20.07 5.53
N ARG A 488 8.08 -21.29 5.02
CA ARG A 488 7.61 -22.45 5.80
C ARG A 488 8.28 -23.77 5.39
N GLY A 489 8.12 -24.78 6.24
CA GLY A 489 8.55 -26.16 5.97
C GLY A 489 10.07 -26.35 6.03
N THR A 490 10.56 -27.42 5.40
CA THR A 490 11.99 -27.77 5.40
C THR A 490 12.85 -26.68 4.74
N LYS A 491 12.34 -26.03 3.70
CA LYS A 491 13.01 -24.93 3.01
C LYS A 491 13.26 -23.73 3.93
N ALA A 492 12.34 -23.43 4.85
CA ALA A 492 12.56 -22.39 5.85
C ALA A 492 13.68 -22.76 6.82
N ILE A 493 13.85 -24.03 7.18
CA ILE A 493 14.97 -24.48 8.05
C ILE A 493 16.30 -24.31 7.32
N GLU A 494 16.36 -24.66 6.04
CA GLU A 494 17.54 -24.49 5.18
C GLU A 494 17.90 -23.01 5.01
N ALA A 495 16.90 -22.16 4.75
CA ALA A 495 17.05 -20.71 4.62
C ALA A 495 17.18 -19.96 5.97
N ARG A 496 17.21 -20.69 7.10
CA ARG A 496 17.31 -20.15 8.46
C ARG A 496 16.17 -19.18 8.82
N ASN A 497 14.97 -19.41 8.32
CA ASN A 497 13.81 -18.50 8.35
C ASN A 497 12.59 -19.08 9.09
N LEU A 498 12.80 -19.90 10.13
CA LEU A 498 11.72 -20.58 10.86
C LEU A 498 11.35 -19.85 12.16
N PHE A 499 10.10 -19.42 12.27
CA PHE A 499 9.55 -18.69 13.42
C PHE A 499 8.76 -19.61 14.36
N HIS A 500 8.31 -19.07 15.49
CA HIS A 500 7.47 -19.78 16.44
C HIS A 500 6.18 -20.29 15.76
N PRO A 501 5.73 -21.55 16.02
CA PRO A 501 4.59 -22.15 15.33
C PRO A 501 3.30 -21.33 15.40
N LEU A 502 3.01 -20.72 16.55
CA LEU A 502 1.80 -19.90 16.76
C LEU A 502 1.76 -18.61 15.92
N CYS A 503 2.85 -18.20 15.28
CA CYS A 503 2.85 -17.06 14.36
C CYS A 503 2.33 -17.41 12.96
N TYR A 504 2.21 -18.70 12.63
CA TYR A 504 1.78 -19.16 11.31
C TYR A 504 0.27 -19.42 11.26
N GLU A 505 -0.34 -18.99 10.17
CA GLU A 505 -1.73 -19.34 9.83
C GLU A 505 -1.92 -20.86 9.77
N GLY A 506 -3.01 -21.33 10.37
CA GLY A 506 -3.40 -22.74 10.40
C GLY A 506 -2.76 -23.57 11.51
N SER A 507 -1.86 -22.99 12.32
CA SER A 507 -1.22 -23.71 13.44
C SER A 507 -2.17 -24.04 14.58
N VAL A 508 -3.15 -23.17 14.84
CA VAL A 508 -4.19 -23.36 15.86
C VAL A 508 -5.52 -22.90 15.29
N ASP A 509 -6.54 -23.74 15.37
CA ASP A 509 -7.92 -23.33 15.13
C ASP A 509 -8.56 -22.93 16.46
N LEU A 510 -8.65 -21.62 16.71
CA LEU A 510 -9.25 -21.06 17.92
C LEU A 510 -10.68 -21.57 18.16
N CYS A 511 -11.45 -21.90 17.10
CA CYS A 511 -12.82 -22.39 17.22
C CYS A 511 -12.90 -23.80 17.81
N THR A 512 -11.82 -24.59 17.73
CA THR A 512 -11.74 -25.94 18.32
C THR A 512 -11.31 -25.93 19.79
N VAL A 513 -10.80 -24.79 20.29
CA VAL A 513 -10.32 -24.68 21.66
C VAL A 513 -11.51 -24.45 22.59
N ILE A 514 -11.88 -25.51 23.34
CA ILE A 514 -13.04 -25.49 24.24
C ILE A 514 -12.77 -24.67 25.50
N ASP A 515 -11.55 -24.72 26.03
CA ASP A 515 -11.19 -24.01 27.26
C ASP A 515 -10.98 -22.51 27.00
N PRO A 516 -11.78 -21.62 27.59
CA PRO A 516 -11.73 -20.18 27.32
C PRO A 516 -10.41 -19.55 27.77
N VAL A 517 -9.77 -20.08 28.83
CA VAL A 517 -8.49 -19.56 29.32
C VAL A 517 -7.38 -19.88 28.32
N THR A 518 -7.30 -21.13 27.86
CA THR A 518 -6.34 -21.55 26.84
C THR A 518 -6.55 -20.79 25.53
N ARG A 519 -7.80 -20.59 25.12
CA ARG A 519 -8.14 -19.79 23.94
C ARG A 519 -7.62 -18.36 24.07
N LEU A 520 -7.89 -17.70 25.20
CA LEU A 520 -7.40 -16.35 25.49
C LEU A 520 -5.87 -16.26 25.47
N MET A 521 -5.17 -17.28 26.01
CA MET A 521 -3.71 -17.32 25.95
C MET A 521 -3.18 -17.37 24.50
N TYR A 522 -3.81 -18.15 23.63
CA TYR A 522 -3.45 -18.16 22.21
C TYR A 522 -3.76 -16.84 21.51
N GLU A 523 -4.91 -16.24 21.79
CA GLU A 523 -5.28 -14.93 21.25
C GLU A 523 -4.27 -13.85 21.66
N ILE A 524 -3.88 -13.79 22.95
CA ILE A 524 -2.86 -12.85 23.45
C ILE A 524 -1.52 -13.11 22.76
N GLN A 525 -1.09 -14.37 22.65
CA GLN A 525 0.17 -14.70 21.99
C GLN A 525 0.21 -14.23 20.53
N ILE A 526 -0.89 -14.42 19.79
CA ILE A 526 -1.02 -13.98 18.40
C ILE A 526 -1.00 -12.45 18.30
N LEU A 527 -1.70 -11.77 19.22
CA LEU A 527 -1.79 -10.30 19.25
C LEU A 527 -0.46 -9.64 19.65
N GLU A 528 0.27 -10.19 20.62
CA GLU A 528 1.49 -9.58 21.15
C GLU A 528 2.72 -9.87 20.29
N PHE A 529 2.86 -11.10 19.78
CA PHE A 529 4.10 -11.55 19.12
C PHE A 529 4.07 -11.46 17.60
N GLY A 530 2.98 -10.94 17.01
CA GLY A 530 2.86 -10.66 15.59
C GLY A 530 2.58 -11.91 14.72
N GLN A 531 2.19 -11.67 13.47
CA GLN A 531 1.69 -12.69 12.57
C GLN A 531 2.51 -12.78 11.27
N ILE A 532 2.87 -14.00 10.88
CA ILE A 532 3.54 -14.28 9.60
C ILE A 532 2.55 -13.95 8.46
N PRO A 533 2.96 -13.21 7.41
CA PRO A 533 2.10 -12.90 6.28
C PRO A 533 1.62 -14.18 5.59
N ARG A 534 0.50 -14.11 4.87
CA ARG A 534 0.04 -15.23 4.07
C ARG A 534 1.10 -15.56 3.00
N GLN A 535 1.39 -16.85 2.81
CA GLN A 535 2.29 -17.28 1.76
C GLN A 535 1.61 -17.07 0.41
N LEU A 536 2.21 -16.25 -0.45
CA LEU A 536 1.72 -15.91 -1.79
C LEU A 536 2.31 -16.83 -2.86
N PHE A 537 3.58 -17.22 -2.71
CA PHE A 537 4.29 -18.00 -3.71
C PHE A 537 4.83 -19.30 -3.13
N THR A 538 4.64 -20.40 -3.86
CA THR A 538 5.16 -21.72 -3.51
C THR A 538 6.39 -22.11 -4.34
N LYS A 539 6.68 -21.33 -5.39
CA LYS A 539 7.87 -21.42 -6.25
C LYS A 539 8.80 -20.22 -5.99
N PRO A 540 10.08 -20.31 -6.37
CA PRO A 540 10.99 -19.16 -6.33
C PRO A 540 10.41 -17.94 -7.03
N HIS A 541 10.49 -16.79 -6.38
CA HIS A 541 9.97 -15.55 -6.93
C HIS A 541 10.82 -15.13 -8.14
N PRO A 542 10.20 -14.74 -9.27
CA PRO A 542 10.96 -14.34 -10.44
C PRO A 542 11.77 -13.06 -10.16
N ALA A 543 12.97 -12.97 -10.73
CA ALA A 543 13.80 -11.77 -10.62
C ALA A 543 13.28 -10.63 -11.51
N ARG A 544 13.52 -9.38 -11.10
CA ARG A 544 13.23 -8.20 -11.94
C ARG A 544 14.20 -8.17 -13.13
N PHE A 545 13.73 -7.73 -14.30
CA PHE A 545 14.59 -7.62 -15.47
C PHE A 545 15.58 -6.46 -15.27
N ALA A 546 16.87 -6.77 -15.18
CA ALA A 546 17.92 -5.76 -15.05
C ALA A 546 18.04 -4.93 -16.35
N GLY A 547 18.22 -3.61 -16.22
CA GLY A 547 18.49 -2.71 -17.36
C GLY A 547 17.27 -2.20 -18.13
N LEU A 548 16.05 -2.37 -17.62
CA LEU A 548 14.80 -1.87 -18.22
C LEU A 548 13.99 -1.04 -17.24
N ILE A 549 14.60 -0.08 -16.54
CA ILE A 549 13.84 1.02 -15.97
C ILE A 549 13.62 2.00 -17.11
N PRO A 550 12.45 2.09 -17.77
CA PRO A 550 12.05 3.37 -18.31
C PRO A 550 11.79 4.22 -17.08
N THR A 551 12.77 5.02 -16.67
CA THR A 551 12.50 6.10 -15.74
C THR A 551 11.33 6.88 -16.34
N PRO A 552 10.22 7.08 -15.61
CA PRO A 552 9.28 8.11 -16.02
C PRO A 552 10.10 9.39 -16.17
N LEU A 553 9.94 10.08 -17.31
CA LEU A 553 10.53 11.39 -17.57
C LEU A 553 9.99 12.40 -16.54
N SER A 554 10.48 12.34 -15.32
CA SER A 554 10.19 13.27 -14.24
C SER A 554 11.47 13.58 -13.49
N LEU A 555 11.94 14.81 -13.70
CA LEU A 555 12.72 15.62 -12.76
C LEU A 555 14.01 14.98 -12.23
N MET A 556 15.06 14.96 -13.06
CA MET A 556 16.43 15.02 -12.55
C MET A 556 17.08 16.33 -13.00
N THR A 557 16.95 17.34 -12.15
CA THR A 557 17.88 18.47 -12.09
C THR A 557 18.95 18.14 -11.07
N SER A 558 20.18 17.90 -11.50
CA SER A 558 21.36 18.20 -10.66
C SER A 558 22.57 18.56 -11.53
N PRO A 559 23.47 19.41 -11.01
CA PRO A 559 24.34 20.25 -11.82
C PRO A 559 25.81 19.99 -11.51
N ASP A 560 26.35 18.80 -11.80
CA ASP A 560 27.78 18.53 -11.51
C ASP A 560 28.41 17.67 -12.60
N LEU A 561 28.71 18.32 -13.74
CA LEU A 561 29.69 17.87 -14.72
C LEU A 561 30.37 19.13 -15.31
N GLN A 562 30.97 19.93 -14.44
CA GLN A 562 31.94 20.97 -14.81
C GLN A 562 33.13 20.86 -13.87
N ASN A 563 34.07 19.96 -14.19
CA ASN A 563 35.52 20.18 -14.10
C ASN A 563 36.26 18.86 -14.26
N GLY A 564 36.94 18.73 -15.40
CA GLY A 564 37.80 17.60 -15.73
C GLY A 564 38.32 17.76 -17.15
N SER A 565 39.24 18.70 -17.33
CA SER A 565 40.00 18.86 -18.57
C SER A 565 41.00 17.71 -18.73
N TRP A 566 40.91 16.98 -19.83
CA TRP A 566 41.96 16.07 -20.27
C TRP A 566 42.44 16.52 -21.65
N GLU A 567 43.73 16.80 -21.76
CA GLU A 567 44.45 16.94 -23.03
C GLU A 567 44.59 15.54 -23.66
N GLU A 568 44.33 15.45 -24.96
CA GLU A 568 44.47 14.23 -25.77
C GLU A 568 45.94 14.02 -26.17
N GLU A 569 46.48 12.81 -25.95
CA GLU A 569 47.48 12.23 -26.86
C GLU A 569 47.20 10.73 -27.09
N ASP A 570 46.98 10.42 -28.37
CA ASP A 570 47.23 9.19 -29.13
C ASP A 570 47.06 7.80 -28.48
N GLY A 571 46.08 7.04 -29.00
CA GLY A 571 46.12 5.58 -28.97
C GLY A 571 44.77 4.86 -29.05
N VAL A 572 44.36 4.51 -30.28
CA VAL A 572 43.41 3.41 -30.61
C VAL A 572 42.15 3.31 -29.72
N GLU A 573 41.09 4.05 -30.05
CA GLU A 573 39.80 3.89 -29.38
C GLU A 573 38.58 3.81 -30.30
N ASN A 574 37.67 2.94 -29.85
CA ASN A 574 36.36 2.60 -30.38
C ASN A 574 35.56 3.81 -30.84
N ARG A 575 35.08 3.77 -32.09
CA ARG A 575 33.98 4.63 -32.55
C ARG A 575 32.63 4.14 -32.01
N THR A 576 32.51 4.00 -30.71
CA THR A 576 31.22 4.16 -30.03
C THR A 576 31.02 5.66 -29.88
N ARG A 577 30.40 6.29 -30.87
CA ARG A 577 29.89 7.67 -30.75
C ARG A 577 28.90 7.67 -29.58
N SER A 578 29.37 8.11 -28.42
CA SER A 578 28.55 8.39 -27.25
C SER A 578 27.44 9.34 -27.68
N TRP A 579 26.20 8.89 -27.53
CA TRP A 579 25.07 9.80 -27.54
C TRP A 579 25.26 10.75 -26.37
N SER A 580 25.61 12.00 -26.65
CA SER A 580 25.75 13.03 -25.63
C SER A 580 24.41 13.20 -24.91
N GLN A 581 24.34 12.67 -23.69
CA GLN A 581 23.18 12.67 -22.78
C GLN A 581 22.62 14.08 -22.54
N SER A 582 23.40 15.13 -22.85
CA SER A 582 23.04 16.54 -22.72
C SER A 582 21.96 17.07 -23.69
N ARG A 583 21.67 16.40 -24.82
CA ARG A 583 20.67 16.90 -25.78
C ARG A 583 19.24 16.37 -25.59
N LEU A 584 19.06 15.33 -24.78
CA LEU A 584 17.73 14.73 -24.50
C LEU A 584 17.03 15.39 -23.30
N CYS A 585 17.77 16.13 -22.46
CA CYS A 585 17.26 16.75 -21.24
C CYS A 585 16.43 18.03 -21.48
N ASP A 586 16.32 18.50 -22.74
CA ASP A 586 15.63 19.76 -23.08
C ASP A 586 14.43 19.53 -24.03
N LEU A 587 13.81 18.36 -23.94
CA LEU A 587 12.57 18.03 -24.67
C LEU A 587 11.41 18.85 -24.10
N LYS A 588 11.00 19.90 -24.83
CA LYS A 588 9.83 20.72 -24.51
C LYS A 588 8.64 20.28 -25.36
N ILE A 589 7.45 20.27 -24.76
CA ILE A 589 6.21 20.10 -25.50
C ILE A 589 6.10 21.27 -26.49
N HIS A 590 6.26 20.99 -27.77
CA HIS A 590 6.20 22.01 -28.82
C HIS A 590 4.75 22.37 -29.17
N THR A 591 3.88 21.37 -29.35
CA THR A 591 2.48 21.52 -29.78
C THR A 591 1.61 20.33 -29.34
N VAL A 592 0.33 20.57 -29.04
CA VAL A 592 -0.66 19.54 -28.67
C VAL A 592 -1.89 19.63 -29.59
N PHE A 593 -2.33 18.48 -30.12
CA PHE A 593 -3.46 18.38 -31.05
C PHE A 593 -4.59 17.53 -30.46
N HIS A 594 -5.79 18.10 -30.30
CA HIS A 594 -6.98 17.40 -29.80
C HIS A 594 -7.97 17.12 -30.94
N GLY A 595 -7.61 16.16 -31.80
CA GLY A 595 -8.31 15.94 -33.07
C GLY A 595 -9.26 14.74 -33.11
N HIS A 596 -8.79 13.57 -32.69
CA HIS A 596 -9.47 12.30 -32.96
C HIS A 596 -10.48 11.91 -31.87
N LYS A 597 -11.51 11.15 -32.26
CA LYS A 597 -12.53 10.65 -31.31
C LYS A 597 -12.11 9.35 -30.63
N LYS A 598 -11.14 8.63 -31.21
CA LYS A 598 -10.58 7.37 -30.71
C LYS A 598 -9.05 7.46 -30.67
N SER A 599 -8.40 6.39 -30.19
CA SER A 599 -6.94 6.32 -30.08
C SER A 599 -6.24 6.61 -31.41
N VAL A 600 -5.14 7.36 -31.36
CA VAL A 600 -4.26 7.63 -32.50
C VAL A 600 -3.31 6.45 -32.63
N THR A 601 -3.32 5.79 -33.79
CA THR A 601 -2.63 4.51 -34.03
C THR A 601 -1.36 4.67 -34.84
N GLY A 602 -1.26 5.70 -35.66
CA GLY A 602 -0.07 5.99 -36.46
C GLY A 602 0.18 7.48 -36.60
N LEU A 603 1.47 7.83 -36.67
CA LEU A 603 1.94 9.18 -36.94
C LEU A 603 3.00 9.13 -38.04
N ALA A 604 2.92 10.05 -38.99
CA ALA A 604 3.93 10.23 -40.02
C ALA A 604 4.21 11.72 -40.22
N PHE A 605 5.49 12.06 -40.43
CA PHE A 605 5.90 13.41 -40.80
C PHE A 605 6.06 13.48 -42.31
N TYR A 606 5.58 14.56 -42.91
CA TYR A 606 5.83 14.88 -44.30
C TYR A 606 6.17 16.37 -44.44
N SER A 607 7.05 16.69 -45.37
CA SER A 607 7.48 18.06 -45.63
C SER A 607 7.07 18.45 -47.05
N GLN A 608 6.36 19.57 -47.19
CA GLN A 608 5.96 20.13 -48.47
C GLN A 608 6.30 21.62 -48.46
N ASN A 609 7.12 22.09 -49.41
CA ASN A 609 7.51 23.50 -49.55
C ASN A 609 8.05 24.14 -48.25
N ASP A 610 9.00 23.49 -47.58
CA ASP A 610 9.62 23.91 -46.30
C ASP A 610 8.69 24.00 -45.07
N ASP A 611 7.42 23.56 -45.18
CA ASP A 611 6.50 23.44 -44.05
C ASP A 611 6.36 21.96 -43.65
N VAL A 612 6.70 21.66 -42.39
CA VAL A 612 6.58 20.30 -41.82
C VAL A 612 5.15 20.09 -41.38
N GLN A 613 4.55 19.02 -41.88
CA GLN A 613 3.19 18.63 -41.56
C GLN A 613 3.19 17.26 -40.89
N VAL A 614 2.27 17.08 -39.95
CA VAL A 614 2.07 15.85 -39.18
C VAL A 614 0.78 15.20 -39.66
N VAL A 615 0.88 13.96 -40.11
CA VAL A 615 -0.27 13.09 -40.39
C VAL A 615 -0.55 12.24 -39.17
N SER A 616 -1.80 12.19 -38.74
CA SER A 616 -2.28 11.27 -37.73
C SER A 616 -3.39 10.39 -38.29
N VAL A 617 -3.32 9.10 -37.98
CA VAL A 617 -4.39 8.14 -38.27
C VAL A 617 -4.93 7.55 -36.97
N SER A 618 -6.20 7.19 -36.97
CA SER A 618 -6.89 6.73 -35.77
C SER A 618 -7.87 5.61 -36.05
N LEU A 619 -8.22 4.88 -35.00
CA LEU A 619 -9.30 3.89 -34.98
C LEU A 619 -10.69 4.49 -35.26
N ASP A 620 -10.83 5.82 -35.33
CA ASP A 620 -12.05 6.48 -35.81
C ASP A 620 -12.19 6.43 -37.35
N GLY A 621 -11.18 5.93 -38.06
CA GLY A 621 -11.14 5.82 -39.52
C GLY A 621 -10.72 7.11 -40.22
N PHE A 622 -10.37 8.17 -39.48
CA PHE A 622 -9.96 9.44 -40.07
C PHE A 622 -8.45 9.56 -40.19
N ILE A 623 -8.01 10.18 -41.29
CA ILE A 623 -6.70 10.78 -41.44
C ILE A 623 -6.85 12.27 -41.13
N LYS A 624 -5.99 12.79 -40.26
CA LYS A 624 -5.88 14.23 -40.03
C LYS A 624 -4.47 14.71 -40.32
N VAL A 625 -4.39 15.91 -40.87
CA VAL A 625 -3.13 16.58 -41.20
C VAL A 625 -3.06 17.89 -40.46
N TYR A 626 -1.95 18.13 -39.79
CA TYR A 626 -1.68 19.35 -39.04
C TYR A 626 -0.41 20.01 -39.54
N LYS A 627 -0.43 21.34 -39.70
CA LYS A 627 0.79 22.12 -39.92
C LYS A 627 1.50 22.35 -38.59
N LEU A 628 2.78 21.96 -38.51
CA LEU A 628 3.55 22.02 -37.27
C LEU A 628 3.80 23.46 -36.79
N ARG A 629 4.00 24.41 -37.71
CA ARG A 629 4.32 25.82 -37.39
C ARG A 629 3.19 26.58 -36.71
N ASN A 630 1.94 26.33 -37.08
CA ASN A 630 0.77 27.10 -36.62
C ASN A 630 -0.31 26.25 -35.93
N GLY A 631 -0.09 24.94 -35.83
CA GLY A 631 -1.01 24.01 -35.22
C GLY A 631 -2.35 23.82 -35.95
N LYS A 632 -2.50 24.37 -37.16
CA LYS A 632 -3.78 24.37 -37.88
C LYS A 632 -4.02 23.02 -38.55
N GLN A 633 -5.23 22.48 -38.37
CA GLN A 633 -5.70 21.31 -39.12
C GLN A 633 -5.92 21.70 -40.60
N VAL A 634 -5.24 21.02 -41.51
CA VAL A 634 -5.34 21.21 -42.96
C VAL A 634 -6.32 20.23 -43.59
N LEU A 635 -6.29 18.97 -43.14
CA LEU A 635 -7.09 17.89 -43.69
C LEU A 635 -7.76 17.09 -42.57
N SER A 636 -8.99 16.65 -42.82
CA SER A 636 -9.69 15.64 -42.03
C SER A 636 -10.59 14.85 -42.96
N VAL A 637 -10.15 13.67 -43.36
CA VAL A 637 -10.84 12.82 -44.34
C VAL A 637 -10.93 11.40 -43.80
N ASN A 638 -12.05 10.74 -44.09
CA ASN A 638 -12.16 9.30 -43.93
C ASN A 638 -11.94 8.67 -45.32
N PRO A 639 -10.76 8.07 -45.60
CA PRO A 639 -10.41 7.59 -46.93
C PRO A 639 -11.18 6.30 -47.31
N ILE A 640 -11.51 5.46 -46.33
CA ILE A 640 -12.12 4.14 -46.51
C ILE A 640 -13.30 4.09 -45.56
N GLU A 641 -14.49 4.36 -46.08
CA GLU A 641 -15.71 4.48 -45.26
C GLU A 641 -15.84 3.28 -44.30
N SER A 642 -15.99 3.58 -43.02
CA SER A 642 -16.17 2.62 -41.92
C SER A 642 -14.99 1.70 -41.52
N ASN A 643 -13.79 1.87 -42.09
CA ASN A 643 -12.62 1.05 -41.73
C ASN A 643 -11.66 1.76 -40.76
N PRO A 644 -11.37 1.19 -39.57
CA PRO A 644 -10.36 1.72 -38.65
C PRO A 644 -8.95 1.65 -39.25
N LEU A 645 -8.18 2.73 -39.10
CA LEU A 645 -6.79 2.81 -39.57
C LEU A 645 -5.83 2.45 -38.43
N THR A 646 -4.82 1.65 -38.74
CA THR A 646 -3.91 1.03 -37.75
C THR A 646 -2.46 1.50 -37.91
N ALA A 647 -2.02 1.79 -39.13
CA ALA A 647 -0.67 2.29 -39.40
C ALA A 647 -0.67 3.32 -40.53
N CYS A 648 0.29 4.24 -40.54
CA CYS A 648 0.49 5.18 -41.65
C CYS A 648 1.96 5.41 -41.94
N LEU A 649 2.31 5.58 -43.21
CA LEU A 649 3.68 5.83 -43.66
C LEU A 649 3.68 6.77 -44.88
N CYS A 650 4.60 7.74 -44.89
CA CYS A 650 4.78 8.63 -46.03
C CYS A 650 5.78 8.05 -47.03
N LEU A 651 5.44 8.05 -48.33
CA LEU A 651 6.36 7.62 -49.38
C LEU A 651 7.41 8.71 -49.65
N PRO A 652 8.71 8.36 -49.74
CA PRO A 652 9.77 9.32 -50.02
C PRO A 652 9.57 10.03 -51.37
N GLU A 653 9.77 11.36 -51.38
CA GLU A 653 9.71 12.22 -52.57
C GLU A 653 8.33 12.25 -53.27
N SER A 654 7.26 11.87 -52.58
CA SER A 654 5.90 11.91 -53.11
C SER A 654 4.90 12.29 -52.04
N ASN A 655 3.85 13.02 -52.42
CA ASN A 655 2.75 13.41 -51.52
C ASN A 655 1.71 12.28 -51.36
N ALA A 656 2.20 11.05 -51.25
CA ALA A 656 1.41 9.83 -51.13
C ALA A 656 1.64 9.16 -49.77
N LEU A 657 0.56 8.68 -49.17
CA LEU A 657 0.52 7.96 -47.90
C LEU A 657 0.12 6.52 -48.13
N LEU A 658 0.82 5.61 -47.45
CA LEU A 658 0.39 4.24 -47.27
C LEU A 658 -0.32 4.11 -45.92
N LEU A 659 -1.43 3.39 -45.92
CA LEU A 659 -2.32 3.23 -44.78
C LEU A 659 -2.55 1.75 -44.54
N GLY A 660 -2.37 1.30 -43.31
CA GLY A 660 -2.78 -0.02 -42.86
C GLY A 660 -4.18 0.07 -42.25
N THR A 661 -5.01 -0.93 -42.52
CA THR A 661 -6.36 -1.04 -41.97
C THR A 661 -6.51 -2.25 -41.05
N LEU A 662 -7.53 -2.19 -40.19
CA LEU A 662 -7.93 -3.33 -39.36
C LEU A 662 -8.49 -4.50 -40.19
N GLN A 663 -9.01 -4.24 -41.39
CA GLN A 663 -9.63 -5.25 -42.25
C GLN A 663 -8.64 -5.95 -43.19
N ASN A 664 -7.33 -5.98 -42.86
CA ASN A 664 -6.25 -6.64 -43.62
C ASN A 664 -5.74 -5.92 -44.89
N GLU A 665 -6.26 -4.72 -45.16
CA GLU A 665 -5.92 -3.98 -46.37
C GLU A 665 -4.78 -2.98 -46.16
N VAL A 666 -3.98 -2.80 -47.21
CA VAL A 666 -3.07 -1.66 -47.37
C VAL A 666 -3.59 -0.77 -48.47
N ALA A 667 -3.70 0.52 -48.17
CA ALA A 667 -4.24 1.53 -49.07
C ALA A 667 -3.22 2.62 -49.40
N LEU A 668 -3.21 3.05 -50.66
CA LEU A 668 -2.42 4.18 -51.15
C LEU A 668 -3.33 5.41 -51.31
N TYR A 669 -3.04 6.45 -50.56
CA TYR A 669 -3.81 7.69 -50.53
C TYR A 669 -2.95 8.89 -50.95
N GLN A 670 -3.41 9.64 -51.96
CA GLN A 670 -2.74 10.86 -52.42
C GLN A 670 -3.26 12.07 -51.64
N ILE A 671 -2.35 12.78 -50.96
CA ILE A 671 -2.69 13.95 -50.16
C ILE A 671 -3.12 15.11 -51.07
N ASP A 672 -2.40 15.37 -52.16
CA ASP A 672 -2.61 16.56 -53.01
C ASP A 672 -4.00 16.61 -53.66
N CYS A 673 -4.50 15.46 -54.11
CA CYS A 673 -5.82 15.35 -54.75
C CYS A 673 -6.90 14.78 -53.82
N CYS A 674 -6.57 14.51 -52.55
CA CYS A 674 -7.46 13.90 -51.56
C CYS A 674 -8.18 12.65 -52.09
N ARG A 675 -7.44 11.81 -52.82
CA ARG A 675 -7.98 10.65 -53.53
C ARG A 675 -7.31 9.37 -53.06
N LEU A 676 -8.13 8.36 -52.83
CA LEU A 676 -7.70 6.98 -52.66
C LEU A 676 -7.36 6.40 -54.04
N ASP A 677 -6.10 6.07 -54.26
CA ASP A 677 -5.62 5.56 -55.56
C ASP A 677 -5.83 4.05 -55.67
N ASN A 678 -5.48 3.31 -54.62
CA ASN A 678 -5.46 1.85 -54.65
C ASN A 678 -5.69 1.28 -53.24
N VAL A 679 -6.50 0.22 -53.15
CA VAL A 679 -6.74 -0.56 -51.92
C VAL A 679 -6.53 -2.02 -52.28
N ALA A 680 -5.81 -2.73 -51.43
CA ALA A 680 -5.48 -4.11 -51.65
C ALA A 680 -5.49 -4.87 -50.33
N SER A 681 -6.10 -6.05 -50.30
CA SER A 681 -5.95 -7.00 -49.20
C SER A 681 -4.57 -7.67 -49.29
N VAL A 682 -3.80 -7.55 -48.21
CA VAL A 682 -2.36 -7.89 -48.19
C VAL A 682 -2.09 -9.05 -47.24
N HIS A 683 -2.89 -9.15 -46.18
CA HIS A 683 -2.75 -10.10 -45.09
C HIS A 683 -4.08 -10.82 -44.82
N ASP A 684 -4.05 -11.84 -43.97
CA ASP A 684 -5.27 -12.52 -43.54
C ASP A 684 -5.89 -11.88 -42.28
N ASP A 685 -5.11 -11.07 -41.56
CA ASP A 685 -5.50 -10.30 -40.38
C ASP A 685 -5.01 -8.83 -40.49
N ASN A 686 -5.36 -8.00 -39.51
CA ASN A 686 -5.07 -6.57 -39.46
C ASN A 686 -3.59 -6.24 -39.70
N VAL A 687 -3.37 -5.12 -40.41
CA VAL A 687 -2.02 -4.62 -40.67
C VAL A 687 -1.57 -3.81 -39.45
N THR A 688 -0.50 -4.21 -38.79
CA THR A 688 -0.04 -3.62 -37.53
C THR A 688 1.02 -2.54 -37.74
N ALA A 689 1.89 -2.72 -38.75
CA ALA A 689 2.97 -1.79 -39.06
C ALA A 689 3.30 -1.81 -40.56
N LEU A 690 3.84 -0.68 -41.03
CA LEU A 690 4.30 -0.48 -42.41
C LEU A 690 5.69 0.14 -42.39
N GLY A 691 6.53 -0.20 -43.36
CA GLY A 691 7.86 0.39 -43.52
C GLY A 691 8.33 0.37 -44.96
N ILE A 692 9.26 1.26 -45.29
CA ILE A 692 9.78 1.42 -46.64
C ILE A 692 11.29 1.25 -46.65
N GLY A 693 11.78 0.50 -47.63
CA GLY A 693 13.18 0.37 -47.99
C GLY A 693 13.42 0.71 -49.46
N LYS A 694 14.69 0.69 -49.89
CA LYS A 694 15.10 0.84 -51.30
C LYS A 694 15.90 -0.39 -51.72
N ASP A 695 15.65 -0.88 -52.93
CA ASP A 695 16.47 -1.93 -53.52
C ASP A 695 17.75 -1.32 -54.12
N GLU A 696 18.92 -1.82 -53.72
CA GLU A 696 20.22 -1.33 -54.17
C GLU A 696 20.48 -1.57 -55.67
N LYS A 697 19.82 -2.57 -56.27
CA LYS A 697 20.08 -2.96 -57.67
C LYS A 697 19.32 -2.14 -58.70
N ASP A 698 18.05 -1.84 -58.42
CA ASP A 698 17.14 -1.22 -59.39
C ASP A 698 16.61 0.16 -58.93
N GLY A 699 16.93 0.60 -57.70
CA GLY A 699 16.41 1.85 -57.13
C GLY A 699 14.90 1.85 -56.84
N ASN A 700 14.24 0.69 -56.98
CA ASN A 700 12.82 0.51 -56.70
C ASN A 700 12.53 0.57 -55.19
N VAL A 701 11.34 1.06 -54.84
CA VAL A 701 10.87 1.16 -53.46
C VAL A 701 10.33 -0.19 -53.01
N ILE A 702 10.80 -0.68 -51.86
CA ILE A 702 10.30 -1.91 -51.23
C ILE A 702 9.39 -1.50 -50.06
N LEU A 703 8.21 -2.09 -49.99
CA LEU A 703 7.30 -1.97 -48.86
C LEU A 703 7.37 -3.24 -48.01
N ALA A 704 7.51 -3.08 -46.70
CA ALA A 704 7.25 -4.15 -45.74
C ALA A 704 5.92 -3.87 -45.05
N SER A 705 5.07 -4.89 -44.98
CA SER A 705 3.85 -4.91 -44.17
C SER A 705 3.94 -6.02 -43.13
N ALA A 706 3.58 -5.68 -41.89
CA ALA A 706 3.46 -6.63 -40.79
C ALA A 706 1.99 -6.76 -40.41
N SER A 707 1.61 -7.95 -39.93
CA SER A 707 0.23 -8.24 -39.52
C SER A 707 0.16 -9.08 -38.24
N SER A 708 -1.03 -9.07 -37.64
CA SER A 708 -1.42 -9.99 -36.59
C SER A 708 -1.47 -11.46 -37.04
N ASP A 709 -1.46 -11.73 -38.35
CA ASP A 709 -1.38 -13.09 -38.93
C ASP A 709 0.00 -13.77 -38.75
N CYS A 710 0.88 -13.17 -37.95
CA CYS A 710 2.25 -13.62 -37.68
C CYS A 710 3.18 -13.58 -38.90
N SER A 711 2.82 -12.88 -39.98
CA SER A 711 3.66 -12.74 -41.17
C SER A 711 4.16 -11.31 -41.38
N VAL A 712 5.33 -11.21 -42.01
CA VAL A 712 5.84 -9.99 -42.65
C VAL A 712 5.98 -10.24 -44.14
N LYS A 713 5.30 -9.44 -44.95
CA LYS A 713 5.35 -9.55 -46.41
C LYS A 713 6.10 -8.36 -47.01
N LEU A 714 6.96 -8.66 -47.98
CA LEU A 714 7.78 -7.68 -48.70
C LEU A 714 7.25 -7.51 -50.12
N TRP A 715 7.02 -6.28 -50.53
CA TRP A 715 6.38 -5.92 -51.78
C TRP A 715 7.24 -4.97 -52.61
N ARG A 716 7.24 -5.16 -53.92
CA ARG A 716 7.87 -4.26 -54.87
C ARG A 716 6.88 -3.18 -55.29
N ILE A 717 7.17 -1.91 -55.00
CA ILE A 717 6.36 -0.81 -55.50
C ILE A 717 6.99 -0.23 -56.77
N HIS A 718 6.21 -0.22 -57.86
CA HIS A 718 6.65 0.32 -59.14
C HIS A 718 6.26 1.80 -59.30
N ARG A 719 7.24 2.65 -59.66
CA ARG A 719 6.99 4.01 -60.19
C ARG A 719 6.71 3.90 -61.70
N THR A 720 5.57 4.39 -62.16
CA THR A 720 5.31 4.47 -63.62
C THR A 720 6.05 5.67 -64.22
N CYS A 721 6.84 5.48 -65.29
CA CYS A 721 7.67 6.53 -65.89
C CYS A 721 6.90 7.74 -66.49
N SER A 722 5.57 7.70 -66.55
CA SER A 722 4.75 8.77 -67.14
C SER A 722 3.74 9.39 -66.18
N SER A 723 3.68 8.96 -64.92
CA SER A 723 2.81 9.57 -63.90
C SER A 723 3.38 9.37 -62.50
N SER A 724 3.23 10.37 -61.63
CA SER A 724 3.62 10.33 -60.20
C SER A 724 2.77 9.35 -59.37
N HIS A 725 2.17 8.35 -60.00
CA HIS A 725 1.36 7.32 -59.35
C HIS A 725 2.22 6.09 -59.09
N PHE A 726 2.16 5.63 -57.84
CA PHE A 726 2.68 4.33 -57.44
C PHE A 726 1.61 3.28 -57.71
N ARG A 727 2.02 2.11 -58.20
CA ARG A 727 1.15 0.94 -58.29
C ARG A 727 1.59 -0.12 -57.31
N PHE A 728 0.60 -0.73 -56.68
CA PHE A 728 0.73 -1.82 -55.72
C PHE A 728 -0.22 -2.93 -56.12
N ARG A 729 0.30 -4.07 -56.57
CA ARG A 729 -0.49 -5.24 -56.98
C ARG A 729 -0.06 -6.46 -56.16
N PRO A 730 -0.85 -6.86 -55.15
CA PRO A 730 -0.47 -7.95 -54.25
C PRO A 730 -0.11 -9.26 -54.97
N THR A 731 -0.80 -9.58 -56.06
CA THR A 731 -0.61 -10.85 -56.76
C THR A 731 0.69 -10.94 -57.58
N THR A 732 1.27 -9.81 -57.99
CA THR A 732 2.47 -9.80 -58.85
C THR A 732 3.71 -9.23 -58.17
N ASP A 733 3.51 -8.48 -57.09
CA ASP A 733 4.55 -7.63 -56.52
C ASP A 733 5.11 -8.19 -55.20
N LEU A 734 4.64 -9.35 -54.73
CA LEU A 734 5.20 -10.04 -53.55
C LEU A 734 6.61 -10.55 -53.85
N ILE A 735 7.57 -10.12 -53.05
CA ILE A 735 8.98 -10.49 -53.14
C ILE A 735 9.28 -11.68 -52.22
N ALA A 736 8.83 -11.59 -50.97
CA ALA A 736 9.07 -12.59 -49.94
C ALA A 736 8.03 -12.49 -48.82
N GLU A 737 7.82 -13.60 -48.13
CA GLU A 737 6.98 -13.74 -46.95
C GLU A 737 7.83 -14.37 -45.84
N LEU A 738 7.73 -13.79 -44.65
CA LEU A 738 8.51 -14.19 -43.49
C LEU A 738 7.55 -14.47 -42.35
N GLU A 739 7.53 -15.73 -41.93
CA GLU A 739 6.67 -16.19 -40.84
C GLU A 739 7.38 -16.04 -39.49
N HIS A 740 6.60 -15.71 -38.47
CA HIS A 740 7.02 -15.60 -37.08
C HIS A 740 6.11 -16.43 -36.18
N ASP A 741 6.58 -16.76 -34.97
CA ASP A 741 5.81 -17.54 -34.00
C ASP A 741 4.64 -16.74 -33.36
N SER A 742 4.58 -15.42 -33.59
CA SER A 742 3.60 -14.53 -32.98
C SER A 742 3.35 -13.27 -33.81
N SER A 743 2.23 -12.58 -33.55
CA SER A 743 1.85 -11.33 -34.21
C SER A 743 2.98 -10.30 -34.21
N VAL A 744 3.25 -9.72 -35.37
CA VAL A 744 4.30 -8.72 -35.53
C VAL A 744 3.72 -7.35 -35.25
N VAL A 745 4.31 -6.56 -34.35
CA VAL A 745 3.73 -5.27 -33.89
C VAL A 745 4.49 -4.06 -34.42
N SER A 746 5.76 -4.22 -34.77
CA SER A 746 6.57 -3.15 -35.35
C SER A 746 7.55 -3.70 -36.37
N LEU A 747 7.91 -2.86 -37.34
CA LEU A 747 8.86 -3.20 -38.38
C LEU A 747 9.66 -1.94 -38.74
N ASP A 748 10.92 -2.11 -39.13
CA ASP A 748 11.77 -1.02 -39.63
C ASP A 748 12.85 -1.58 -40.57
N PHE A 749 13.31 -0.77 -41.52
CA PHE A 749 14.40 -1.13 -42.41
C PHE A 749 15.74 -0.61 -41.88
N HIS A 750 16.79 -1.44 -41.98
CA HIS A 750 18.12 -0.99 -41.63
C HIS A 750 18.60 0.12 -42.59
N PRO A 751 19.15 1.25 -42.11
CA PRO A 751 19.52 2.39 -42.94
C PRO A 751 20.61 2.12 -43.99
N TYR A 752 21.33 1.00 -43.86
CA TYR A 752 22.37 0.53 -44.81
C TYR A 752 22.13 -0.91 -45.30
N GLY A 753 20.92 -1.45 -45.14
CA GLY A 753 20.62 -2.85 -45.45
C GLY A 753 20.35 -3.11 -46.94
N SER A 754 21.17 -3.96 -47.55
CA SER A 754 20.97 -4.49 -48.91
C SER A 754 19.89 -5.58 -48.91
N THR A 755 19.22 -5.78 -50.06
CA THR A 755 18.25 -6.87 -50.27
C THR A 755 18.86 -8.28 -50.10
N LYS A 756 20.19 -8.41 -50.03
CA LYS A 756 20.90 -9.66 -49.76
C LYS A 756 21.23 -9.89 -48.28
N ASN A 757 21.22 -8.84 -47.46
CA ASN A 757 21.38 -8.92 -46.00
C ASN A 757 20.02 -8.63 -45.36
N LEU A 758 19.02 -9.48 -45.65
CA LEU A 758 17.72 -9.49 -44.99
C LEU A 758 17.86 -9.98 -43.53
N ALA A 759 18.67 -9.28 -42.76
CA ALA A 759 18.63 -9.26 -41.31
C ALA A 759 17.56 -8.22 -40.92
N LEU A 760 16.29 -8.62 -41.01
CA LEU A 760 15.19 -7.97 -40.31
C LEU A 760 15.47 -8.03 -38.81
N PHE A 761 16.25 -7.07 -38.30
CA PHE A 761 16.57 -6.97 -36.88
C PHE A 761 16.22 -5.57 -36.35
N LYS A 762 14.95 -5.43 -36.00
CA LYS A 762 14.57 -5.05 -34.63
C LYS A 762 13.12 -5.51 -34.35
N LEU A 763 12.90 -6.83 -34.38
CA LEU A 763 11.71 -7.43 -33.76
C LEU A 763 11.81 -7.24 -32.24
N LYS A 764 11.31 -6.11 -31.74
CA LYS A 764 10.84 -6.07 -30.36
C LYS A 764 9.50 -6.81 -30.38
N LEU A 765 9.52 -8.05 -29.91
CA LEU A 765 8.35 -8.77 -29.41
C LEU A 765 7.73 -7.94 -28.27
N CYS A 766 7.03 -6.86 -28.62
CA CYS A 766 6.02 -6.29 -27.76
C CYS A 766 4.82 -7.21 -27.88
N LYS A 767 4.81 -8.28 -27.07
CA LYS A 767 3.53 -8.86 -26.64
C LYS A 767 2.72 -7.69 -26.09
N LEU A 768 1.69 -7.30 -26.84
CA LEU A 768 0.63 -6.43 -26.32
C LEU A 768 -0.01 -7.19 -25.15
N PHE A 769 0.42 -6.78 -23.95
CA PHE A 769 -0.28 -6.92 -22.69
C PHE A 769 -1.23 -5.73 -22.54
#